data_AF-A0A0G0QBC9-F1
#
_entry.id   AF-A0A0G0QBC9-F1
#
_cell.length_a   1.000
_cell.length_b   1.000
_cell.length_c   1.000
_cell.angle_alpha   90.00
_cell.angle_beta   90.00
_cell.angle_gamma   90.00
#
_symmetry.space_group_name_H-M   'P 1'
#
loop_
_entity.id
_entity.type
_entity.pdbx_description
1 polymer ?
#
loop_
_entity_poly.entity_id
_entity_poly.type
_entity_poly.pdbx_seq_one_letter_code
_entity_poly.pdbx_strand_id
1 'polypeptide(L)'
;MYSSQRIITIDQDQVNGQADLTNFVFLFKETANYLKTVGNGGKIQNSNGYDIIFTLGPDISSKLDHEIINYDSVTGQFIARICIPTVYYDKNTILYIYYGDSSIDNSQENVKGVWDNNYQYVSHLKDLTTSTVKDSAGKNNITSTKLAANQPIETTGKIYKGQQFDGINDLINCGTPNLSITDVVTVSFWFYPTADEGTIISQRWVYSGNESGWEVYYGSNNHASLNAQSISWNSGSNTNNDNAGAVLQTDANALPINGWHHCFIIKNGTSVEIYIDGSLAKSGTITRSTIAYVAYTLRIGRNAISDATYYRKYLTGILEELKVSNTNRSASYLITEYNNENSPSTFYSISTEIPYGNFTKKRFVYKVYDGATYVITWSNEVLNEPQFRNVINGGPGEIIIRLDREFDSFGEDVDIKLNNRVELWISDRQYPNGLLFYKGFISGYRPVFQGNIEFVEVTVLSYVFELGYYILRNTSGQTTIAYNSYDPSDILKDAIDKYRADGGQLNYSDTSIETTNTTVSYTFNSNTIREVIDKVIELAPEGWYWYIDSASIIHFKAKNALADHTLIIGNHINQMETWRRIEDVINQVYFTGNTTEAKTGLFRVYSNSGSIDTYGRHAIHQVDGRVTLSATADTMANRIINNKKDPEIRTRLTILDNNGELENKGYDIESIRPGQTLKIRNIKGSVKTFSLWDQFIWDVDIWDQTLTTAAADVIQILQIEYTLDSLTLEASSRSPEIAKRIEDIQRNLVQQQTVNNPIAPIAG
;
A
#
# COMPACT_ATOMS: atom_id res chain seq x y z
N MET A 1 11.55 4.80 14.27
CA MET A 1 10.87 4.77 12.96
C MET A 1 9.52 5.41 13.14
N TYR A 2 9.14 6.28 12.20
CA TYR A 2 7.81 6.87 12.12
C TYR A 2 6.73 5.80 12.26
N SER A 3 5.62 6.13 12.91
CA SER A 3 4.54 5.18 13.22
C SER A 3 3.24 5.50 12.50
N SER A 4 3.12 6.69 11.91
CA SER A 4 1.91 7.15 11.25
C SER A 4 2.24 8.07 10.08
N GLN A 5 1.39 8.03 9.04
CA GLN A 5 1.43 8.93 7.89
C GLN A 5 0.02 9.37 7.51
N ARG A 6 -0.08 10.51 6.81
CA ARG A 6 -1.28 10.94 6.09
C ARG A 6 -0.91 11.48 4.72
N ILE A 7 -1.86 11.44 3.80
CA ILE A 7 -1.73 11.99 2.45
C ILE A 7 -2.29 13.41 2.46
N ILE A 8 -1.52 14.35 1.94
CA ILE A 8 -1.94 15.73 1.64
C ILE A 8 -2.16 15.82 0.15
N THR A 9 -3.36 16.22 -0.26
CA THR A 9 -3.72 16.40 -1.67
C THR A 9 -3.97 17.88 -1.94
N ILE A 10 -3.16 18.47 -2.80
CA ILE A 10 -3.41 19.78 -3.41
C ILE A 10 -4.16 19.51 -4.72
N ASP A 11 -5.40 20.00 -4.79
CA ASP A 11 -6.22 19.86 -5.99
C ASP A 11 -5.65 20.73 -7.12
N GLN A 12 -5.64 20.21 -8.34
CA GLN A 12 -5.22 20.96 -9.53
C GLN A 12 -5.97 22.29 -9.68
N ASP A 13 -7.25 22.34 -9.26
CA ASP A 13 -8.10 23.54 -9.35
C ASP A 13 -7.62 24.67 -8.43
N GLN A 14 -6.72 24.38 -7.47
CA GLN A 14 -6.09 25.38 -6.61
C GLN A 14 -4.86 26.03 -7.27
N VAL A 15 -4.32 25.43 -8.32
CA VAL A 15 -3.09 25.85 -9.01
C VAL A 15 -3.46 26.77 -10.16
N ASN A 16 -3.05 28.04 -10.08
CA ASN A 16 -3.42 29.04 -11.08
C ASN A 16 -2.47 29.02 -12.27
N GLY A 17 -3.02 28.94 -13.49
CA GLY A 17 -2.26 29.03 -14.73
C GLY A 17 -2.47 27.82 -15.65
N GLN A 18 -1.56 27.66 -16.61
CA GLN A 18 -1.55 26.55 -17.58
C GLN A 18 -0.17 25.87 -17.63
N ALA A 19 0.60 25.95 -16.55
CA ALA A 19 1.94 25.39 -16.45
C ALA A 19 2.26 25.00 -15.01
N ASP A 20 3.08 23.97 -14.86
CA ASP A 20 3.54 23.48 -13.57
C ASP A 20 4.35 24.56 -12.83
N LEU A 21 4.19 24.60 -11.51
CA LEU A 21 4.96 25.50 -10.64
C LEU A 21 6.17 24.75 -10.09
N THR A 22 7.36 25.27 -10.35
CA THR A 22 8.63 24.70 -9.85
C THR A 22 9.06 25.34 -8.54
N ASN A 23 9.59 24.53 -7.60
CA ASN A 23 10.05 24.99 -6.28
C ASN A 23 9.00 25.85 -5.55
N PHE A 24 7.76 25.37 -5.54
CA PHE A 24 6.64 26.07 -4.91
C PHE A 24 6.72 25.93 -3.39
N VAL A 25 6.71 27.06 -2.69
CA VAL A 25 6.74 27.11 -1.22
C VAL A 25 5.32 27.02 -0.67
N PHE A 26 4.90 25.81 -0.35
CA PHE A 26 3.60 25.48 0.20
C PHE A 26 3.51 25.80 1.71
N LEU A 27 2.44 26.49 2.12
CA LEU A 27 2.04 26.67 3.50
C LEU A 27 1.12 25.52 3.93
N PHE A 28 1.62 24.71 4.85
CA PHE A 28 0.80 23.78 5.62
C PHE A 28 0.42 24.44 6.94
N LYS A 29 -0.88 24.53 7.22
CA LYS A 29 -1.40 25.10 8.48
C LYS A 29 -2.61 24.31 8.94
N GLU A 30 -2.43 23.53 9.99
CA GLU A 30 -3.48 22.69 10.57
C GLU A 30 -3.51 22.81 12.09
N THR A 31 -4.69 22.55 12.67
CA THR A 31 -4.83 22.29 14.10
C THR A 31 -5.65 21.02 14.30
N ALA A 32 -5.00 19.96 14.77
CA ALA A 32 -5.63 18.65 14.85
C ALA A 32 -5.14 17.85 16.07
N ASN A 33 -5.99 16.95 16.59
CA ASN A 33 -5.65 16.15 17.77
C ASN A 33 -4.45 15.22 17.52
N TYR A 34 -4.26 14.70 16.30
CA TYR A 34 -3.15 13.80 16.00
C TYR A 34 -1.79 14.51 16.05
N LEU A 35 -1.78 15.83 15.82
CA LEU A 35 -0.61 16.71 15.92
C LEU A 35 -0.30 17.11 17.36
N LYS A 36 -1.07 16.71 18.38
CA LYS A 36 -0.67 16.93 19.78
C LYS A 36 0.46 15.97 20.15
N THR A 37 1.20 16.28 21.19
CA THR A 37 2.15 15.30 21.75
C THR A 37 1.41 14.13 22.39
N VAL A 38 2.09 12.99 22.52
CA VAL A 38 1.54 11.79 23.21
C VAL A 38 1.04 12.13 24.62
N GLY A 39 1.77 12.96 25.37
CA GLY A 39 1.35 13.42 26.71
C GLY A 39 0.05 14.25 26.73
N ASN A 40 -0.33 14.84 25.60
CA ASN A 40 -1.56 15.63 25.41
C ASN A 40 -2.63 14.88 24.59
N GLY A 41 -2.49 13.56 24.44
CA GLY A 41 -3.45 12.70 23.74
C GLY A 41 -3.31 12.66 22.22
N GLY A 42 -2.19 13.14 21.67
CA GLY A 42 -1.86 13.01 20.25
C GLY A 42 -0.82 11.92 19.97
N LYS A 43 -0.05 12.10 18.88
CA LYS A 43 0.90 11.10 18.37
C LYS A 43 2.33 11.62 18.25
N ILE A 44 2.53 12.93 18.32
CA ILE A 44 3.84 13.55 18.16
C ILE A 44 4.69 13.22 19.39
N GLN A 45 5.92 12.78 19.16
CA GLN A 45 6.80 12.32 20.23
C GLN A 45 7.63 13.48 20.77
N ASN A 46 8.08 14.38 19.89
CA ASN A 46 8.92 15.51 20.27
C ASN A 46 8.08 16.75 20.61
N SER A 47 8.37 17.42 21.73
CA SER A 47 7.64 18.62 22.15
C SER A 47 7.82 19.82 21.23
N ASN A 48 8.83 19.80 20.35
CA ASN A 48 9.08 20.83 19.33
C ASN A 48 8.58 20.41 17.93
N GLY A 49 8.00 19.22 17.78
CA GLY A 49 7.46 18.75 16.50
C GLY A 49 8.54 18.27 15.51
N TYR A 50 9.75 18.00 16.00
CA TYR A 50 10.88 17.57 15.15
C TYR A 50 10.67 16.22 14.48
N ASP A 51 9.79 15.37 15.02
CA ASP A 51 9.35 14.12 14.43
C ASP A 51 8.17 14.32 13.47
N ILE A 52 8.10 15.45 12.76
CA ILE A 52 7.15 15.70 11.67
C ILE A 52 7.94 16.00 10.40
N ILE A 53 7.75 15.21 9.34
CA ILE A 53 8.38 15.45 8.04
C ILE A 53 7.39 15.31 6.89
N PHE A 54 7.78 15.85 5.74
CA PHE A 54 7.01 15.80 4.50
C PHE A 54 7.80 15.11 3.39
N THR A 55 7.13 14.38 2.50
CA THR A 55 7.76 13.68 1.37
C THR A 55 6.87 13.73 0.11
N LEU A 56 7.41 13.36 -1.05
CA LEU A 56 6.66 13.23 -2.31
C LEU A 56 6.06 11.83 -2.53
N GLY A 57 6.61 10.82 -1.87
CA GLY A 57 6.23 9.43 -2.04
C GLY A 57 5.96 8.74 -0.72
N PRO A 58 5.36 7.53 -0.75
CA PRO A 58 5.04 6.76 0.45
C PRO A 58 6.27 6.21 1.19
N ASP A 59 7.48 6.57 0.74
CA ASP A 59 8.76 6.31 1.39
C ASP A 59 9.38 7.60 1.95
N ILE A 60 10.16 7.46 3.03
CA ILE A 60 10.90 8.58 3.64
C ILE A 60 12.14 9.03 2.84
N SER A 61 12.47 8.37 1.72
CA SER A 61 13.63 8.74 0.89
C SER A 61 13.41 10.02 0.10
N SER A 62 12.17 10.36 -0.22
CA SER A 62 11.79 11.57 -0.96
C SER A 62 11.46 12.75 -0.05
N LYS A 63 12.20 12.90 1.06
CA LYS A 63 11.98 13.95 2.06
C LYS A 63 12.12 15.35 1.45
N LEU A 64 11.16 16.20 1.78
CA LEU A 64 11.10 17.60 1.38
C LEU A 64 11.75 18.52 2.40
N ASP A 65 12.35 19.60 1.89
CA ASP A 65 12.83 20.70 2.72
C ASP A 65 11.62 21.42 3.33
N HIS A 66 11.67 21.61 4.65
CA HIS A 66 10.62 22.30 5.39
C HIS A 66 11.20 23.20 6.49
N GLU A 67 10.40 24.18 6.88
CA GLU A 67 10.63 25.13 7.97
C GLU A 67 9.38 25.16 8.86
N ILE A 68 9.57 24.97 10.17
CA ILE A 68 8.52 25.04 11.17
C ILE A 68 8.34 26.50 11.60
N ILE A 69 7.17 27.06 11.29
CA ILE A 69 6.79 28.42 11.69
C ILE A 69 6.24 28.43 13.11
N ASN A 70 5.38 27.47 13.45
CA ASN A 70 4.89 27.31 14.80
C ASN A 70 4.47 25.86 15.05
N TYR A 71 4.72 25.40 16.27
CA TYR A 71 4.16 24.15 16.77
C TYR A 71 3.69 24.32 18.21
N ASP A 72 2.42 24.02 18.46
CA ASP A 72 1.83 23.97 19.79
C ASP A 72 1.48 22.52 20.13
N SER A 73 2.30 21.93 21.00
CA SER A 73 2.17 20.54 21.45
C SER A 73 0.89 20.22 22.23
N VAL A 74 0.18 21.24 22.74
CA VAL A 74 -1.05 21.08 23.55
C VAL A 74 -2.28 21.17 22.68
N THR A 75 -2.35 22.17 21.80
CA THR A 75 -3.50 22.34 20.90
C THR A 75 -3.40 21.48 19.65
N GLY A 76 -2.19 21.08 19.25
CA GLY A 76 -1.91 20.37 18.01
C GLY A 76 -1.91 21.30 16.79
N GLN A 77 -1.63 22.59 17.00
CA GLN A 77 -1.44 23.53 15.90
C GLN A 77 -0.04 23.35 15.32
N PHE A 78 0.04 23.11 14.01
CA PHE A 78 1.29 23.02 13.27
C PHE A 78 1.23 23.91 12.03
N ILE A 79 2.23 24.79 11.89
CA ILE A 79 2.37 25.73 10.77
C ILE A 79 3.78 25.54 10.21
N ALA A 80 3.88 25.20 8.93
CA ALA A 80 5.14 24.96 8.26
C ALA A 80 5.15 25.44 6.82
N ARG A 81 6.34 25.78 6.33
CA ARG A 81 6.65 26.02 4.91
C ARG A 81 7.35 24.80 4.34
N ILE A 82 6.90 24.31 3.19
CA ILE A 82 7.44 23.12 2.52
C ILE A 82 7.79 23.50 1.08
N CYS A 83 9.01 23.23 0.64
CA CYS A 83 9.37 23.40 -0.76
C CYS A 83 8.98 22.15 -1.55
N ILE A 84 8.02 22.30 -2.46
CA ILE A 84 7.56 21.25 -3.36
C ILE A 84 8.27 21.46 -4.71
N PRO A 85 9.07 20.49 -5.19
CA PRO A 85 9.81 20.63 -6.45
C PRO A 85 8.91 20.93 -7.66
N THR A 86 7.73 20.32 -7.72
CA THR A 86 6.75 20.54 -8.78
C THR A 86 5.34 20.42 -8.23
N VAL A 87 4.53 21.46 -8.41
CA VAL A 87 3.08 21.45 -8.22
C VAL A 87 2.43 21.48 -9.59
N TYR A 88 1.63 20.47 -9.88
CA TYR A 88 1.06 20.26 -11.22
C TYR A 88 -0.19 21.10 -11.44
N TYR A 89 -0.35 21.64 -12.65
CA TYR A 89 -1.55 22.41 -13.02
C TYR A 89 -2.69 21.54 -13.61
N ASP A 90 -2.36 20.34 -14.10
CA ASP A 90 -3.28 19.45 -14.84
C ASP A 90 -3.57 18.12 -14.12
N LYS A 91 -3.11 18.00 -12.88
CA LYS A 91 -3.40 16.86 -11.99
C LYS A 91 -3.13 17.25 -10.53
N ASN A 92 -3.73 16.49 -9.63
CA ASN A 92 -3.53 16.68 -8.20
C ASN A 92 -2.06 16.44 -7.81
N THR A 93 -1.55 17.28 -6.92
CA THR A 93 -0.22 17.11 -6.32
C THR A 93 -0.37 16.41 -4.99
N ILE A 94 0.34 15.29 -4.83
CA ILE A 94 0.27 14.42 -3.65
C ILE A 94 1.55 14.57 -2.83
N LEU A 95 1.39 14.79 -1.53
CA LEU A 95 2.46 14.79 -0.54
C LEU A 95 2.09 13.85 0.61
N TYR A 96 3.07 13.45 1.39
CA TYR A 96 2.87 12.66 2.60
C TYR A 96 3.41 13.43 3.80
N ILE A 97 2.68 13.41 4.91
CA ILE A 97 3.14 13.86 6.22
C ILE A 97 3.37 12.64 7.10
N TYR A 98 4.56 12.53 7.68
CA TYR A 98 4.95 11.46 8.61
C TYR A 98 5.13 12.01 10.01
N TYR A 99 4.72 11.23 11.00
CA TYR A 99 4.91 11.58 12.40
C TYR A 99 4.98 10.39 13.36
N GLY A 100 5.37 10.66 14.61
CA GLY A 100 5.32 9.70 15.70
C GLY A 100 6.57 8.83 15.83
N ASP A 101 7.75 9.36 15.48
CA ASP A 101 9.04 8.67 15.68
C ASP A 101 9.69 9.10 17.00
N SER A 102 9.68 8.22 17.99
CA SER A 102 10.22 8.52 19.32
C SER A 102 11.75 8.59 19.37
N SER A 103 12.44 8.20 18.29
CA SER A 103 13.90 8.28 18.19
C SER A 103 14.42 9.64 17.74
N ILE A 104 13.53 10.56 17.32
CA ILE A 104 13.92 11.88 16.81
C ILE A 104 13.93 12.91 17.94
N ASP A 105 15.14 13.36 18.29
CA ASP A 105 15.41 14.37 19.31
C ASP A 105 15.90 15.71 18.74
N ASN A 106 16.44 15.70 17.51
CA ASN A 106 17.01 16.87 16.83
C ASN A 106 16.12 17.33 15.66
N SER A 107 16.15 18.65 15.37
CA SER A 107 15.38 19.22 14.26
C SER A 107 15.77 18.58 12.93
N GLN A 108 14.75 18.27 12.13
CA GLN A 108 14.89 17.71 10.79
C GLN A 108 14.62 18.76 9.69
N GLU A 109 14.46 20.03 10.06
CA GLU A 109 14.22 21.13 9.13
C GLU A 109 15.42 21.40 8.22
N ASN A 110 15.15 21.90 7.02
CA ASN A 110 16.15 22.51 6.17
C ASN A 110 15.65 23.88 5.72
N VAL A 111 15.65 24.83 6.67
CA VAL A 111 15.09 26.17 6.50
C VAL A 111 15.64 26.88 5.26
N LYS A 112 16.95 26.80 5.02
CA LYS A 112 17.61 27.42 3.85
C LYS A 112 17.29 26.73 2.51
N GLY A 113 16.85 25.48 2.55
CA GLY A 113 16.43 24.70 1.38
C GLY A 113 14.99 24.97 0.96
N VAL A 114 14.14 25.39 1.91
CA VAL A 114 12.76 25.82 1.61
C VAL A 114 12.74 27.00 0.62
N TRP A 115 13.64 27.95 0.84
CA TRP A 115 13.76 29.17 0.04
C TRP A 115 14.84 28.97 -1.02
N ASP A 116 14.43 28.91 -2.28
CA ASP A 116 15.38 28.81 -3.40
C ASP A 116 16.39 29.99 -3.42
N ASN A 117 17.45 29.84 -4.21
CA ASN A 117 18.54 30.83 -4.23
C ASN A 117 18.12 32.22 -4.74
N ASN A 118 16.91 32.36 -5.30
CA ASN A 118 16.41 33.65 -5.74
C ASN A 118 15.69 34.41 -4.62
N TYR A 119 15.32 33.78 -3.50
CA TYR A 119 14.85 34.48 -2.31
C TYR A 119 16.03 35.08 -1.54
N GLN A 120 16.10 36.40 -1.52
CA GLN A 120 17.24 37.16 -0.99
C GLN A 120 17.02 37.64 0.44
N TYR A 121 15.75 37.78 0.84
CA TYR A 121 15.31 38.07 2.19
C TYR A 121 13.92 37.50 2.40
N VAL A 122 13.73 36.74 3.48
CA VAL A 122 12.41 36.24 3.89
C VAL A 122 12.25 36.43 5.37
N SER A 123 11.22 37.16 5.79
CA SER A 123 10.91 37.32 7.20
C SER A 123 9.43 37.09 7.49
N HIS A 124 9.18 36.12 8.36
CA HIS A 124 7.86 35.84 8.92
C HIS A 124 7.41 36.90 9.93
N LEU A 125 8.31 37.78 10.40
CA LEU A 125 8.00 38.89 11.31
C LEU A 125 7.38 38.44 12.66
N LYS A 126 7.72 37.24 13.13
CA LYS A 126 7.23 36.57 14.35
C LYS A 126 8.22 36.61 15.54
N ASP A 127 8.89 37.74 15.73
CA ASP A 127 9.97 37.88 16.72
C ASP A 127 9.51 38.72 17.94
N LEU A 128 9.04 38.06 19.02
CA LEU A 128 8.49 38.71 20.21
C LEU A 128 9.54 39.34 21.17
N THR A 129 10.60 38.61 21.51
CA THR A 129 11.46 38.93 22.69
C THR A 129 12.87 39.40 22.35
N THR A 130 13.27 39.32 21.08
CA THR A 130 14.57 39.81 20.62
C THR A 130 14.42 41.13 19.90
N SER A 131 15.38 42.04 20.08
CA SER A 131 15.55 43.18 19.16
C SER A 131 16.04 42.72 17.78
N THR A 132 16.17 41.42 17.52
CA THR A 132 16.48 40.85 16.21
C THR A 132 15.21 40.34 15.52
N VAL A 133 15.20 40.42 14.20
CA VAL A 133 14.19 39.84 13.31
C VAL A 133 14.88 38.81 12.43
N LYS A 134 14.36 37.59 12.37
CA LYS A 134 15.02 36.49 11.66
C LYS A 134 14.82 36.61 10.13
N ASP A 135 15.89 36.33 9.38
CA ASP A 135 15.87 36.07 7.94
C ASP A 135 15.90 34.55 7.69
N SER A 136 14.81 33.99 7.19
CA SER A 136 14.67 32.57 6.90
C SER A 136 15.37 32.14 5.61
N ALA A 137 15.58 33.06 4.65
CA ALA A 137 16.33 32.73 3.44
C ALA A 137 17.81 32.46 3.76
N GLY A 138 18.39 33.26 4.66
CA GLY A 138 19.73 33.03 5.23
C GLY A 138 20.86 33.05 4.20
N LYS A 139 20.65 33.73 3.05
CA LYS A 139 21.60 33.80 1.93
C LYS A 139 22.57 34.99 2.03
N ASN A 140 22.13 36.08 2.66
CA ASN A 140 22.84 37.37 2.66
C ASN A 140 23.35 37.80 4.05
N ASN A 141 23.37 36.87 5.03
CA ASN A 141 23.76 37.13 6.43
C ASN A 141 23.09 38.37 7.03
N ILE A 142 21.82 38.59 6.68
CA ILE A 142 21.07 39.79 7.06
C ILE A 142 20.73 39.70 8.54
N THR A 143 21.34 40.56 9.34
CA THR A 143 20.97 40.72 10.76
C THR A 143 20.00 41.88 10.87
N SER A 144 18.70 41.58 10.89
CA SER A 144 17.67 42.60 11.01
C SER A 144 17.45 42.95 12.48
N THR A 145 17.40 44.24 12.82
CA THR A 145 17.22 44.70 14.19
C THR A 145 16.10 45.74 14.32
N LYS A 146 15.30 45.57 15.36
CA LYS A 146 14.32 46.54 15.86
C LYS A 146 15.02 47.61 16.71
N LEU A 147 14.36 48.74 16.92
CA LEU A 147 14.86 49.77 17.83
C LEU A 147 14.81 49.29 19.29
N ALA A 148 13.74 48.58 19.64
CA ALA A 148 13.53 47.91 20.93
C ALA A 148 12.67 46.65 20.70
N ALA A 149 12.54 45.79 21.72
CA ALA A 149 11.78 44.53 21.60
C ALA A 149 10.34 44.72 21.10
N ASN A 150 9.71 45.85 21.48
CA ASN A 150 8.34 46.23 21.13
C ASN A 150 8.26 47.40 20.14
N GLN A 151 9.33 47.69 19.39
CA GLN A 151 9.36 48.78 18.41
C GLN A 151 9.96 48.30 17.07
N PRO A 152 9.16 47.63 16.21
CA PRO A 152 7.70 47.37 16.34
C PRO A 152 7.33 46.21 17.29
N ILE A 153 6.07 46.18 17.74
CA ILE A 153 5.53 45.15 18.65
C ILE A 153 4.96 43.95 17.87
N GLU A 154 5.25 42.73 18.33
CA GLU A 154 4.64 41.53 17.74
C GLU A 154 3.14 41.46 18.09
N THR A 155 2.31 41.14 17.09
CA THR A 155 0.88 40.91 17.25
C THR A 155 0.42 39.74 16.37
N THR A 156 -0.88 39.44 16.39
CA THR A 156 -1.47 38.40 15.54
C THR A 156 -1.47 38.84 14.08
N GLY A 157 -0.88 38.00 13.22
CA GLY A 157 -0.85 38.19 11.77
C GLY A 157 -2.03 37.54 11.06
N LYS A 158 -2.05 37.63 9.73
CA LYS A 158 -2.90 36.85 8.83
C LYS A 158 -2.56 35.35 8.87
N ILE A 159 -1.29 34.99 8.81
CA ILE A 159 -0.83 33.59 8.79
C ILE A 159 -0.58 33.09 10.21
N TYR A 160 0.18 33.83 11.02
CA TYR A 160 0.47 33.50 12.41
C TYR A 160 0.71 34.77 13.25
N LYS A 161 1.84 35.44 13.04
CA LYS A 161 2.31 36.60 13.82
C LYS A 161 2.94 37.61 12.88
N GLY A 162 2.79 38.88 13.19
CA GLY A 162 3.42 39.96 12.44
C GLY A 162 3.91 41.06 13.37
N GLN A 163 4.49 42.10 12.79
CA GLN A 163 4.94 43.28 13.52
C GLN A 163 3.98 44.45 13.28
N GLN A 164 3.50 45.05 14.37
CA GLN A 164 2.65 46.24 14.36
C GLN A 164 3.50 47.49 14.50
N PHE A 165 3.39 48.38 13.51
CA PHE A 165 4.08 49.66 13.43
C PHE A 165 3.12 50.80 13.83
N ASP A 166 3.60 51.74 14.62
CA ASP A 166 2.81 52.83 15.22
C ASP A 166 2.77 54.14 14.41
N GLY A 167 3.55 54.27 13.33
CA GLY A 167 3.65 55.50 12.54
C GLY A 167 4.52 56.60 13.14
N ILE A 168 5.24 56.35 14.25
CA ILE A 168 6.01 57.37 14.97
C ILE A 168 7.51 57.13 14.82
N ASN A 169 8.00 55.98 15.27
CA ASN A 169 9.43 55.69 15.31
C ASN A 169 9.80 54.24 14.97
N ASP A 170 8.81 53.36 14.80
CA ASP A 170 9.03 51.95 14.51
C ASP A 170 9.74 51.72 13.17
N LEU A 171 10.79 50.89 13.21
CA LEU A 171 11.47 50.41 12.01
C LEU A 171 12.18 49.09 12.31
N ILE A 172 12.41 48.31 11.26
CA ILE A 172 13.36 47.20 11.29
C ILE A 172 14.52 47.57 10.37
N ASN A 173 15.72 47.61 10.93
CA ASN A 173 16.97 47.91 10.24
C ASN A 173 17.64 46.61 9.80
N CYS A 174 17.70 46.36 8.51
CA CYS A 174 18.29 45.14 7.94
C CYS A 174 19.78 45.31 7.62
N GLY A 175 20.41 46.41 8.04
CA GLY A 175 21.80 46.72 7.71
C GLY A 175 21.94 47.07 6.22
N THR A 176 23.09 46.75 5.63
CA THR A 176 23.43 47.06 4.22
C THR A 176 23.59 45.80 3.37
N PRO A 177 22.56 44.95 3.25
CA PRO A 177 22.68 43.66 2.60
C PRO A 177 22.74 43.80 1.09
N ASN A 178 23.46 42.88 0.42
CA ASN A 178 23.44 42.73 -1.02
C ASN A 178 22.36 41.75 -1.45
N LEU A 179 21.22 42.29 -1.89
CA LEU A 179 20.10 41.49 -2.38
C LEU A 179 20.26 41.10 -3.86
N SER A 180 21.33 41.50 -4.55
CA SER A 180 21.54 41.19 -5.97
C SER A 180 20.35 41.55 -6.88
N ILE A 181 19.67 42.65 -6.57
CA ILE A 181 18.53 43.19 -7.32
C ILE A 181 19.03 44.31 -8.25
N THR A 182 19.28 43.97 -9.51
CA THR A 182 19.83 44.90 -10.51
C THR A 182 18.75 45.58 -11.34
N ASP A 183 17.84 44.80 -11.88
CA ASP A 183 16.81 45.22 -12.83
C ASP A 183 15.54 44.38 -12.73
N VAL A 184 15.65 43.21 -12.08
CA VAL A 184 14.55 42.31 -11.76
C VAL A 184 14.40 42.19 -10.24
N VAL A 185 13.16 42.28 -9.75
CA VAL A 185 12.83 42.08 -8.34
C VAL A 185 11.36 41.73 -8.18
N THR A 186 11.07 40.78 -7.30
CA THR A 186 9.72 40.48 -6.82
C THR A 186 9.66 40.72 -5.31
N VAL A 187 8.71 41.51 -4.85
CA VAL A 187 8.45 41.74 -3.41
C VAL A 187 7.04 41.26 -3.09
N SER A 188 6.87 40.46 -2.03
CA SER A 188 5.54 40.08 -1.53
C SER A 188 5.43 40.23 -0.01
N PHE A 189 4.23 40.55 0.49
CA PHE A 189 3.92 40.70 1.91
C PHE A 189 2.41 40.71 2.17
N TRP A 190 2.04 40.36 3.40
CA TRP A 190 0.72 40.66 3.98
C TRP A 190 0.78 41.95 4.78
N PHE A 191 -0.20 42.82 4.55
CA PHE A 191 -0.29 44.12 5.24
C PHE A 191 -1.72 44.41 5.69
N TYR A 192 -1.84 44.87 6.93
CA TYR A 192 -3.07 45.41 7.52
C TYR A 192 -2.86 46.92 7.77
N PRO A 193 -3.20 47.80 6.81
CA PRO A 193 -3.06 49.24 7.00
C PRO A 193 -4.03 49.79 8.05
N THR A 194 -3.55 50.72 8.89
CA THR A 194 -4.39 51.47 9.85
C THR A 194 -4.25 52.99 9.71
N ALA A 195 -3.44 53.44 8.76
CA ALA A 195 -3.37 54.81 8.28
C ALA A 195 -3.45 54.83 6.76
N ASP A 196 -3.44 56.01 6.14
CA ASP A 196 -3.58 56.16 4.68
C ASP A 196 -2.23 56.11 3.93
N GLU A 197 -1.10 56.16 4.64
CA GLU A 197 0.23 56.22 4.05
C GLU A 197 1.35 55.66 4.94
N GLY A 198 2.47 55.27 4.34
CA GLY A 198 3.67 54.79 5.04
C GLY A 198 4.62 54.00 4.14
N THR A 199 5.91 53.95 4.50
CA THR A 199 6.91 53.14 3.78
C THR A 199 6.86 51.69 4.25
N ILE A 200 6.60 50.74 3.34
CA ILE A 200 6.64 49.30 3.64
C ILE A 200 8.08 48.84 3.77
N ILE A 201 8.87 49.01 2.70
CA ILE A 201 10.27 48.62 2.64
C ILE A 201 11.02 49.56 1.68
N SER A 202 12.24 49.94 2.04
CA SER A 202 13.07 50.82 1.23
C SER A 202 14.54 50.48 1.36
N GLN A 203 15.26 50.54 0.24
CA GLN A 203 16.72 50.49 0.21
C GLN A 203 17.26 51.73 -0.49
N ARG A 204 17.39 52.80 0.28
CA ARG A 204 17.87 54.13 -0.12
C ARG A 204 17.17 54.68 -1.36
N TRP A 205 15.84 54.62 -1.37
CA TRP A 205 15.11 55.43 -2.33
C TRP A 205 15.41 56.92 -2.10
N VAL A 206 15.80 57.61 -3.17
CA VAL A 206 16.12 59.05 -3.14
C VAL A 206 15.33 59.72 -4.24
N TYR A 207 14.58 60.75 -3.86
CA TYR A 207 13.70 61.49 -4.76
C TYR A 207 14.28 62.87 -5.16
N SER A 208 15.46 63.23 -4.64
CA SER A 208 16.15 64.49 -4.95
C SER A 208 17.51 64.25 -5.60
N GLY A 209 17.91 65.15 -6.51
CA GLY A 209 19.11 64.93 -7.33
C GLY A 209 18.94 63.70 -8.23
N ASN A 210 20.00 62.95 -8.45
CA ASN A 210 19.92 61.69 -9.18
C ASN A 210 19.23 60.62 -8.32
N GLU A 211 18.10 60.10 -8.79
CA GLU A 211 17.30 59.12 -8.05
C GLU A 211 18.01 57.76 -8.01
N SER A 212 18.09 57.15 -6.84
CA SER A 212 18.80 55.87 -6.63
C SER A 212 18.02 54.96 -5.69
N GLY A 213 18.37 53.67 -5.66
CA GLY A 213 17.71 52.69 -4.80
C GLY A 213 16.28 52.39 -5.22
N TRP A 214 15.50 51.84 -4.29
CA TRP A 214 14.11 51.45 -4.50
C TRP A 214 13.27 51.53 -3.22
N GLU A 215 11.96 51.64 -3.38
CA GLU A 215 10.99 51.67 -2.28
C GLU A 215 9.64 51.11 -2.72
N VAL A 216 9.01 50.37 -1.81
CA VAL A 216 7.58 50.10 -1.82
C VAL A 216 6.90 51.03 -0.83
N TYR A 217 6.02 51.89 -1.34
CA TYR A 217 5.35 52.92 -0.55
C TYR A 217 3.84 52.78 -0.66
N TYR A 218 3.17 52.85 0.48
CA TYR A 218 1.71 52.85 0.60
C TYR A 218 1.22 54.28 0.85
N GLY A 219 0.15 54.69 0.18
CA GLY A 219 -0.48 56.00 0.26
C GLY A 219 -0.11 56.98 -0.85
N SER A 220 -0.46 58.24 -0.61
CA SER A 220 -0.19 59.34 -1.53
C SER A 220 1.32 59.56 -1.67
N ASN A 221 1.88 59.25 -2.84
CA ASN A 221 3.22 59.72 -3.16
C ASN A 221 3.11 61.22 -3.47
N ASN A 222 3.83 62.06 -2.73
CA ASN A 222 3.63 63.52 -2.72
C ASN A 222 4.10 64.25 -3.99
N HIS A 223 4.07 63.61 -5.17
CA HIS A 223 4.82 64.14 -6.31
C HIS A 223 4.20 64.02 -7.71
N ALA A 224 3.27 63.08 -7.95
CA ALA A 224 2.59 63.01 -9.26
C ALA A 224 1.16 62.45 -9.17
N SER A 225 0.91 61.58 -8.20
CA SER A 225 -0.38 60.96 -8.00
C SER A 225 -0.68 60.91 -6.50
N LEU A 226 -1.66 61.72 -6.11
CA LEU A 226 -2.12 61.89 -4.73
C LEU A 226 -3.13 60.80 -4.34
N ASN A 227 -2.99 59.62 -4.92
CA ASN A 227 -3.89 58.50 -4.70
C ASN A 227 -3.73 58.00 -3.26
N ALA A 228 -4.67 58.35 -2.39
CA ALA A 228 -4.75 57.79 -1.04
C ALA A 228 -4.92 56.27 -1.08
N GLN A 229 -4.41 55.58 -0.06
CA GLN A 229 -4.61 54.12 0.11
C GLN A 229 -4.21 53.30 -1.13
N SER A 230 -3.17 53.75 -1.84
CA SER A 230 -2.62 53.08 -3.02
C SER A 230 -1.26 52.50 -2.69
N ILE A 231 -0.82 51.48 -3.42
CA ILE A 231 0.55 50.95 -3.33
C ILE A 231 1.35 51.40 -4.55
N SER A 232 2.64 51.70 -4.33
CA SER A 232 3.57 52.14 -5.37
C SER A 232 4.91 51.41 -5.31
N TRP A 233 5.47 51.21 -6.50
CA TRP A 233 6.87 50.85 -6.70
C TRP A 233 7.64 52.08 -7.16
N ASN A 234 8.81 52.29 -6.58
CA ASN A 234 9.71 53.41 -6.90
C ASN A 234 11.13 52.87 -7.07
N SER A 235 11.84 53.22 -8.15
CA SER A 235 13.25 52.82 -8.33
C SER A 235 14.02 53.70 -9.32
N GLY A 236 15.34 53.84 -9.12
CA GLY A 236 16.17 54.77 -9.91
C GLY A 236 17.61 54.30 -10.12
N SER A 237 18.26 54.80 -11.19
CA SER A 237 19.57 54.35 -11.69
C SER A 237 20.75 55.25 -11.29
N ASN A 238 20.55 56.24 -10.43
CA ASN A 238 21.53 57.24 -10.01
C ASN A 238 22.11 58.07 -11.17
N THR A 239 21.39 58.19 -12.29
CA THR A 239 21.85 58.91 -13.49
C THR A 239 21.05 60.18 -13.77
N ASN A 240 19.79 60.25 -13.34
CA ASN A 240 18.91 61.39 -13.58
C ASN A 240 17.85 61.50 -12.47
N ASN A 241 17.12 62.62 -12.45
CA ASN A 241 15.86 62.75 -11.72
C ASN A 241 14.69 62.55 -12.71
N ASP A 242 14.12 61.35 -12.74
CA ASP A 242 13.01 61.00 -13.63
C ASP A 242 11.63 61.31 -13.00
N ASN A 243 11.59 61.75 -11.74
CA ASN A 243 10.38 62.16 -11.00
C ASN A 243 9.26 61.10 -11.11
N ALA A 244 8.08 61.53 -11.60
CA ALA A 244 6.92 60.66 -11.85
C ALA A 244 7.25 59.45 -12.74
N GLY A 245 8.25 59.58 -13.61
CA GLY A 245 8.70 58.52 -14.51
C GLY A 245 9.44 57.38 -13.80
N ALA A 246 9.82 57.53 -12.53
CA ALA A 246 10.47 56.49 -11.72
C ALA A 246 9.48 55.68 -10.86
N VAL A 247 8.18 55.99 -10.97
CA VAL A 247 7.13 55.51 -10.07
C VAL A 247 6.03 54.82 -10.88
N LEU A 248 5.59 53.65 -10.40
CA LEU A 248 4.30 53.08 -10.79
C LEU A 248 3.42 52.95 -9.55
N GLN A 249 2.21 53.50 -9.62
CA GLN A 249 1.25 53.48 -8.52
C GLN A 249 -0.12 52.96 -9.00
N THR A 250 -0.77 52.22 -8.11
CA THR A 250 -2.17 51.77 -8.27
C THR A 250 -3.16 52.94 -8.16
N ASP A 251 -4.42 52.67 -8.50
CA ASP A 251 -5.48 53.66 -8.37
C ASP A 251 -5.79 53.93 -6.87
N ALA A 252 -6.47 55.03 -6.57
CA ALA A 252 -6.81 55.38 -5.19
C ALA A 252 -7.72 54.32 -4.55
N ASN A 253 -7.52 54.05 -3.26
CA ASN A 253 -8.25 53.05 -2.46
C ASN A 253 -8.06 51.59 -2.91
N ALA A 254 -6.93 51.28 -3.56
CA ALA A 254 -6.61 49.91 -3.94
C ALA A 254 -6.29 49.00 -2.73
N LEU A 255 -5.80 49.56 -1.62
CA LEU A 255 -5.62 48.87 -0.33
C LEU A 255 -6.36 49.63 0.78
N PRO A 256 -7.66 49.41 0.98
CA PRO A 256 -8.41 50.04 2.06
C PRO A 256 -7.83 49.77 3.45
N ILE A 257 -7.96 50.73 4.36
CA ILE A 257 -7.59 50.54 5.77
C ILE A 257 -8.47 49.50 6.46
N ASN A 258 -7.96 48.92 7.55
CA ASN A 258 -8.66 47.96 8.41
C ASN A 258 -9.04 46.63 7.71
N GLY A 259 -8.26 46.22 6.71
CA GLY A 259 -8.37 44.93 6.04
C GLY A 259 -7.00 44.30 5.84
N TRP A 260 -6.95 42.96 5.81
CA TRP A 260 -5.72 42.26 5.41
C TRP A 260 -5.64 42.23 3.89
N HIS A 261 -4.53 42.72 3.36
CA HIS A 261 -4.23 42.70 1.94
C HIS A 261 -2.92 41.96 1.67
N HIS A 262 -2.92 41.10 0.67
CA HIS A 262 -1.69 40.51 0.14
C HIS A 262 -1.25 41.30 -1.08
N CYS A 263 0.00 41.75 -1.08
CA CYS A 263 0.56 42.50 -2.20
C CYS A 263 1.76 41.76 -2.77
N PHE A 264 1.83 41.67 -4.10
CA PHE A 264 3.05 41.30 -4.79
C PHE A 264 3.35 42.27 -5.92
N ILE A 265 4.59 42.73 -5.94
CA ILE A 265 5.11 43.70 -6.90
C ILE A 265 6.23 43.03 -7.67
N ILE A 266 6.08 42.99 -8.98
CA ILE A 266 7.02 42.40 -9.91
C ILE A 266 7.60 43.52 -10.75
N LYS A 267 8.91 43.67 -10.73
CA LYS A 267 9.64 44.52 -11.65
C LYS A 267 10.53 43.63 -12.51
N ASN A 268 10.43 43.80 -13.84
CA ASN A 268 11.27 43.12 -14.81
C ASN A 268 11.73 44.13 -15.88
N GLY A 269 12.97 44.60 -15.77
CA GLY A 269 13.45 45.70 -16.60
C GLY A 269 12.66 46.97 -16.31
N THR A 270 12.05 47.60 -17.32
CA THR A 270 11.19 48.77 -17.13
C THR A 270 9.74 48.42 -16.76
N SER A 271 9.32 47.17 -16.95
CA SER A 271 7.95 46.73 -16.66
C SER A 271 7.76 46.55 -15.16
N VAL A 272 6.65 47.07 -14.63
CA VAL A 272 6.22 46.85 -13.26
C VAL A 272 4.77 46.38 -13.27
N GLU A 273 4.49 45.33 -12.51
CA GLU A 273 3.16 44.81 -12.26
C GLU A 273 2.92 44.77 -10.75
N ILE A 274 1.75 45.21 -10.32
CA ILE A 274 1.33 45.23 -8.93
C ILE A 274 0.02 44.48 -8.83
N TYR A 275 0.01 43.46 -7.98
CA TYR A 275 -1.15 42.66 -7.68
C TYR A 275 -1.54 42.84 -6.22
N ILE A 276 -2.84 42.87 -5.99
CA ILE A 276 -3.45 42.98 -4.66
C ILE A 276 -4.49 41.87 -4.56
N ASP A 277 -4.44 41.11 -3.48
CA ASP A 277 -5.39 40.04 -3.18
C ASP A 277 -5.59 39.05 -4.35
N GLY A 278 -4.48 38.68 -4.98
CA GLY A 278 -4.45 37.73 -6.10
C GLY A 278 -4.88 38.30 -7.45
N SER A 279 -5.20 39.60 -7.53
CA SER A 279 -5.66 40.24 -8.77
C SER A 279 -4.69 41.32 -9.25
N LEU A 280 -4.49 41.43 -10.57
CA LEU A 280 -3.64 42.49 -11.15
C LEU A 280 -4.32 43.85 -10.92
N ALA A 281 -3.73 44.69 -10.08
CA ALA A 281 -4.25 46.01 -9.75
C ALA A 281 -3.66 47.10 -10.65
N LYS A 282 -2.40 46.95 -11.07
CA LYS A 282 -1.76 47.87 -12.01
C LYS A 282 -0.65 47.19 -12.79
N SER A 283 -0.52 47.53 -14.06
CA SER A 283 0.69 47.27 -14.84
C SER A 283 1.10 48.53 -15.60
N GLY A 284 2.39 48.67 -15.86
CA GLY A 284 2.93 49.82 -16.57
C GLY A 284 4.44 49.78 -16.67
N THR A 285 5.01 50.86 -17.22
CA THR A 285 6.47 50.99 -17.40
C THR A 285 7.01 52.20 -16.66
N ILE A 286 8.17 52.04 -16.03
CA ILE A 286 8.99 53.15 -15.52
C ILE A 286 10.14 53.46 -16.49
N THR A 287 10.77 54.62 -16.32
CA THR A 287 11.76 55.19 -17.25
C THR A 287 13.07 54.40 -17.29
N ARG A 288 13.46 53.75 -16.18
CA ARG A 288 14.75 53.08 -16.04
C ARG A 288 14.58 51.61 -15.69
N SER A 289 15.35 50.76 -16.37
CA SER A 289 15.43 49.34 -16.05
C SER A 289 16.34 49.05 -14.86
N THR A 290 17.46 49.77 -14.72
CA THR A 290 18.45 49.50 -13.67
C THR A 290 18.11 50.18 -12.35
N ILE A 291 18.28 49.46 -11.25
CA ILE A 291 18.26 49.94 -9.87
C ILE A 291 19.71 50.19 -9.46
N ALA A 292 20.05 51.44 -9.18
CA ALA A 292 21.36 51.78 -8.62
C ALA A 292 21.43 51.35 -7.16
N TYR A 293 22.19 50.29 -6.92
CA TYR A 293 22.38 49.67 -5.63
C TYR A 293 23.88 49.70 -5.26
N VAL A 294 24.24 50.30 -4.11
CA VAL A 294 25.61 50.32 -3.55
C VAL A 294 25.57 50.07 -2.04
N ALA A 295 25.51 48.81 -1.59
CA ALA A 295 25.56 48.45 -0.16
C ALA A 295 24.72 49.39 0.74
N TYR A 296 23.50 49.69 0.29
CA TYR A 296 22.66 50.70 0.93
C TYR A 296 21.81 50.10 2.04
N THR A 297 21.49 50.93 3.05
CA THR A 297 20.70 50.46 4.19
C THR A 297 19.31 50.04 3.75
N LEU A 298 18.95 48.80 4.03
CA LEU A 298 17.60 48.27 3.87
C LEU A 298 16.82 48.49 5.17
N ARG A 299 15.64 49.07 5.07
CA ARG A 299 14.72 49.30 6.20
C ARG A 299 13.31 48.87 5.85
N ILE A 300 12.64 48.31 6.85
CA ILE A 300 11.21 47.99 6.82
C ILE A 300 10.49 48.95 7.77
N GLY A 301 9.34 49.45 7.36
CA GLY A 301 8.53 50.38 8.15
C GLY A 301 8.97 51.85 8.09
N ARG A 302 10.06 52.15 7.38
CA ARG A 302 10.60 53.52 7.24
C ARG A 302 11.52 53.64 6.02
N ASN A 303 11.49 54.78 5.35
CA ASN A 303 12.47 55.13 4.32
C ASN A 303 13.93 55.18 4.85
N ALA A 304 14.88 54.77 4.02
CA ALA A 304 16.31 54.67 4.33
C ALA A 304 17.04 56.02 4.45
N ILE A 305 16.50 57.14 3.95
CA ILE A 305 17.14 58.47 4.07
C ILE A 305 16.47 59.37 5.13
N SER A 306 17.31 60.19 5.79
CA SER A 306 16.94 61.17 6.80
C SER A 306 16.61 62.56 6.22
N ASP A 307 15.91 62.64 5.08
CA ASP A 307 15.39 63.93 4.62
C ASP A 307 14.13 64.24 5.45
N ALA A 308 14.35 65.01 6.51
CA ALA A 308 13.31 65.37 7.48
C ALA A 308 12.21 66.24 6.86
N THR A 309 12.44 66.82 5.68
CA THR A 309 11.65 67.95 5.19
C THR A 309 10.42 67.51 4.40
N TYR A 310 10.44 66.34 3.74
CA TYR A 310 9.35 65.96 2.82
C TYR A 310 8.97 64.46 2.81
N TYR A 311 9.80 63.54 3.32
CA TYR A 311 9.65 62.09 3.02
C TYR A 311 9.88 61.11 4.18
N ARG A 312 10.00 61.59 5.43
CA ARG A 312 10.14 60.71 6.60
C ARG A 312 8.79 60.16 7.04
N LYS A 313 8.25 59.20 6.29
CA LYS A 313 7.00 58.52 6.59
C LYS A 313 7.28 57.16 7.24
N TYR A 314 6.64 56.95 8.38
CA TYR A 314 6.66 55.70 9.12
C TYR A 314 5.43 54.89 8.73
N LEU A 315 5.57 53.57 8.73
CA LEU A 315 4.45 52.68 8.50
C LEU A 315 3.51 52.68 9.69
N THR A 316 2.20 52.60 9.44
CA THR A 316 1.20 52.37 10.48
C THR A 316 0.30 51.21 10.08
N GLY A 317 0.34 50.13 10.86
CA GLY A 317 -0.35 48.89 10.52
C GLY A 317 0.44 47.64 10.91
N ILE A 318 -0.05 46.48 10.50
CA ILE A 318 0.57 45.18 10.79
C ILE A 318 1.17 44.62 9.51
N LEU A 319 2.46 44.29 9.53
CA LEU A 319 3.16 43.65 8.41
C LEU A 319 3.52 42.21 8.79
N GLU A 320 3.34 41.29 7.84
CA GLU A 320 3.68 39.87 7.97
C GLU A 320 4.22 39.33 6.63
N GLU A 321 5.03 38.26 6.70
CA GLU A 321 5.44 37.45 5.56
C GLU A 321 6.14 38.24 4.43
N LEU A 322 7.10 39.10 4.80
CA LEU A 322 7.82 39.93 3.84
C LEU A 322 8.89 39.12 3.11
N LYS A 323 8.78 39.03 1.79
CA LYS A 323 9.70 38.30 0.91
C LYS A 323 10.26 39.24 -0.16
N VAL A 324 11.56 39.14 -0.42
CA VAL A 324 12.24 39.82 -1.52
C VAL A 324 13.00 38.80 -2.34
N SER A 325 12.70 38.74 -3.64
CA SER A 325 13.34 37.86 -4.60
C SER A 325 13.98 38.66 -5.73
N ASN A 326 15.15 38.22 -6.21
CA ASN A 326 15.86 38.85 -7.34
C ASN A 326 15.54 38.22 -8.70
N THR A 327 14.46 37.43 -8.78
CA THR A 327 13.96 36.89 -10.04
C THR A 327 12.52 37.33 -10.30
N ASN A 328 12.10 37.19 -11.55
CA ASN A 328 10.73 37.40 -11.97
C ASN A 328 9.90 36.15 -11.60
N ARG A 329 9.08 36.23 -10.54
CA ARG A 329 8.13 35.16 -10.21
C ARG A 329 6.88 35.30 -11.09
N SER A 330 6.40 34.20 -11.65
CA SER A 330 5.21 34.24 -12.49
C SER A 330 3.97 34.65 -11.69
N ALA A 331 3.02 35.33 -12.34
CA ALA A 331 1.74 35.67 -11.73
C ALA A 331 1.02 34.41 -11.21
N SER A 332 1.05 33.32 -11.99
CA SER A 332 0.57 31.99 -11.60
C SER A 332 1.11 31.50 -10.25
N TYR A 333 2.42 31.63 -10.02
CA TYR A 333 3.04 31.24 -8.76
C TYR A 333 2.49 32.08 -7.59
N LEU A 334 2.46 33.40 -7.75
CA LEU A 334 2.10 34.33 -6.68
C LEU A 334 0.60 34.33 -6.34
N ILE A 335 -0.27 34.09 -7.33
CA ILE A 335 -1.71 33.91 -7.11
C ILE A 335 -1.97 32.58 -6.40
N THR A 336 -1.27 31.51 -6.79
CA THR A 336 -1.37 30.20 -6.11
C THR A 336 -0.88 30.31 -4.66
N GLU A 337 0.21 31.04 -4.42
CA GLU A 337 0.71 31.37 -3.08
C GLU A 337 -0.33 32.16 -2.27
N TYR A 338 -0.94 33.20 -2.85
CA TYR A 338 -2.01 33.95 -2.19
C TYR A 338 -3.19 33.06 -1.78
N ASN A 339 -3.69 32.21 -2.66
CA ASN A 339 -4.81 31.32 -2.36
C ASN A 339 -4.46 30.36 -1.21
N ASN A 340 -3.26 29.79 -1.24
CA ASN A 340 -2.77 28.92 -0.18
C ASN A 340 -2.64 29.64 1.17
N GLU A 341 -2.11 30.87 1.18
CA GLU A 341 -1.93 31.65 2.41
C GLU A 341 -3.23 32.26 2.95
N ASN A 342 -4.13 32.68 2.07
CA ASN A 342 -5.39 33.33 2.46
C ASN A 342 -6.39 32.35 3.07
N SER A 343 -6.43 31.10 2.58
CA SER A 343 -7.33 30.05 3.07
C SER A 343 -6.68 28.66 3.03
N PRO A 344 -5.71 28.38 3.91
CA PRO A 344 -4.95 27.12 3.87
C PRO A 344 -5.84 25.87 3.99
N SER A 345 -6.88 25.93 4.84
CA SER A 345 -7.77 24.80 5.12
C SER A 345 -8.62 24.36 3.93
N THR A 346 -8.76 25.19 2.90
CA THR A 346 -9.50 24.85 1.67
C THR A 346 -8.57 24.62 0.49
N PHE A 347 -7.26 24.87 0.64
CA PHE A 347 -6.28 24.72 -0.44
C PHE A 347 -5.80 23.27 -0.59
N TYR A 348 -5.87 22.48 0.47
CA TYR A 348 -5.50 21.07 0.44
C TYR A 348 -6.46 20.23 1.30
N SER A 349 -6.51 18.95 1.00
CA SER A 349 -7.22 17.96 1.82
C SER A 349 -6.23 16.98 2.44
N ILE A 350 -6.62 16.38 3.56
CA ILE A 350 -5.80 15.40 4.29
C ILE A 350 -6.58 14.10 4.45
N SER A 351 -5.95 12.97 4.15
CA SER A 351 -6.54 11.65 4.32
C SER A 351 -6.73 11.28 5.79
N THR A 352 -7.43 10.17 6.03
CA THR A 352 -7.35 9.46 7.31
C THR A 352 -5.92 8.99 7.59
N GLU A 353 -5.60 8.77 8.88
CA GLU A 353 -4.31 8.24 9.30
C GLU A 353 -4.08 6.85 8.70
N ILE A 354 -2.91 6.67 8.11
CA ILE A 354 -2.40 5.40 7.64
C ILE A 354 -1.25 5.04 8.59
N PRO A 355 -1.25 3.87 9.25
CA PRO A 355 -0.11 3.44 10.03
C PRO A 355 1.14 3.40 9.15
N TYR A 356 2.20 4.11 9.55
CA TYR A 356 3.48 4.03 8.85
C TYR A 356 4.30 2.92 9.50
N GLY A 357 4.52 1.87 8.72
CA GLY A 357 4.95 0.58 9.21
C GLY A 357 4.14 -0.53 8.52
N ASN A 358 4.74 -1.09 7.47
CA ASN A 358 4.30 -2.24 6.66
C ASN A 358 3.15 -1.99 5.66
N PHE A 359 3.37 -1.12 4.67
CA PHE A 359 2.94 -1.46 3.30
C PHE A 359 4.18 -1.81 2.49
N THR A 360 4.75 -2.98 2.76
CA THR A 360 5.60 -3.66 1.78
C THR A 360 4.68 -4.04 0.64
N LYS A 361 4.75 -3.32 -0.50
CA LYS A 361 4.12 -3.79 -1.74
C LYS A 361 4.54 -5.25 -1.93
N LYS A 362 3.56 -6.12 -2.18
CA LYS A 362 3.78 -7.55 -2.36
C LYS A 362 4.83 -7.76 -3.44
N ARG A 363 5.91 -8.45 -3.09
CA ARG A 363 7.05 -8.71 -3.98
C ARG A 363 7.32 -10.20 -4.07
N PHE A 364 7.56 -10.67 -5.29
CA PHE A 364 7.93 -12.03 -5.59
C PHE A 364 9.42 -12.15 -5.90
N VAL A 365 10.03 -13.22 -5.40
CA VAL A 365 11.44 -13.52 -5.60
C VAL A 365 11.58 -15.02 -5.88
N TYR A 366 12.17 -15.38 -7.02
CA TYR A 366 12.38 -16.77 -7.42
C TYR A 366 13.85 -17.12 -7.28
N LYS A 367 14.19 -18.03 -6.36
CA LYS A 367 15.56 -18.51 -6.17
C LYS A 367 15.77 -19.82 -6.89
N VAL A 368 16.82 -19.90 -7.70
CA VAL A 368 17.13 -21.07 -8.53
C VAL A 368 18.36 -21.78 -8.01
N TYR A 369 18.30 -23.11 -7.99
CA TYR A 369 19.35 -23.98 -7.49
C TYR A 369 19.63 -25.11 -8.48
N ASP A 370 20.91 -25.42 -8.70
CA ASP A 370 21.36 -26.66 -9.34
C ASP A 370 21.73 -27.65 -8.22
N GLY A 371 20.84 -28.62 -7.98
CA GLY A 371 20.89 -29.46 -6.80
C GLY A 371 20.81 -28.65 -5.50
N ALA A 372 21.91 -28.63 -4.73
CA ALA A 372 22.03 -27.86 -3.49
C ALA A 372 22.67 -26.47 -3.68
N THR A 373 23.25 -26.21 -4.85
CA THR A 373 24.02 -24.98 -5.12
C THR A 373 23.09 -23.88 -5.60
N TYR A 374 23.13 -22.72 -4.94
CA TYR A 374 22.42 -21.53 -5.39
C TYR A 374 23.04 -21.01 -6.70
N VAL A 375 22.19 -20.74 -7.69
CA VAL A 375 22.60 -20.23 -9.00
C VAL A 375 22.32 -18.73 -9.09
N ILE A 376 21.04 -18.35 -9.04
CA ILE A 376 20.60 -16.97 -9.25
C ILE A 376 19.23 -16.73 -8.60
N THR A 377 18.86 -15.45 -8.52
CA THR A 377 17.54 -15.01 -8.11
C THR A 377 16.89 -14.23 -9.24
N TRP A 378 15.75 -14.69 -9.74
CA TRP A 378 14.90 -13.96 -10.68
C TRP A 378 13.92 -13.09 -9.89
N SER A 379 13.83 -11.81 -10.23
CA SER A 379 12.86 -10.88 -9.61
C SER A 379 12.43 -9.78 -10.56
N ASN A 380 13.34 -8.90 -10.96
CA ASN A 380 13.03 -7.75 -11.80
C ASN A 380 12.80 -8.11 -13.28
N GLU A 381 13.32 -9.26 -13.72
CA GLU A 381 13.18 -9.76 -15.10
C GLU A 381 11.91 -10.60 -15.31
N VAL A 382 11.11 -10.85 -14.27
CA VAL A 382 9.89 -11.65 -14.39
C VAL A 382 8.74 -10.78 -14.87
N LEU A 383 8.17 -11.11 -16.03
CA LEU A 383 7.14 -10.34 -16.72
C LEU A 383 5.72 -10.63 -16.24
N ASN A 384 5.48 -11.78 -15.61
CA ASN A 384 4.15 -12.20 -15.18
C ASN A 384 4.09 -12.51 -13.68
N GLU A 385 2.91 -12.34 -13.12
CA GLU A 385 2.63 -12.72 -11.74
C GLU A 385 2.43 -14.24 -11.62
N PRO A 386 2.77 -14.82 -10.45
CA PRO A 386 2.59 -16.25 -10.24
C PRO A 386 1.11 -16.61 -10.18
N GLN A 387 0.73 -17.64 -10.93
CA GLN A 387 -0.61 -18.22 -10.91
C GLN A 387 -0.47 -19.73 -10.81
N PHE A 388 -1.20 -20.34 -9.88
CA PHE A 388 -1.32 -21.79 -9.81
C PHE A 388 -2.61 -22.21 -9.11
N ARG A 389 -2.97 -23.46 -9.37
CA ARG A 389 -4.11 -24.13 -8.77
C ARG A 389 -3.61 -25.18 -7.80
N ASN A 390 -4.12 -25.21 -6.58
CA ASN A 390 -3.83 -26.26 -5.60
C ASN A 390 -5.14 -26.94 -5.17
N VAL A 391 -5.12 -28.26 -5.08
CA VAL A 391 -6.30 -29.09 -4.81
C VAL A 391 -6.00 -29.96 -3.59
N ILE A 392 -7.00 -30.12 -2.74
CA ILE A 392 -7.00 -31.12 -1.67
C ILE A 392 -6.77 -32.54 -2.23
N ASN A 393 -6.14 -33.40 -1.43
CA ASN A 393 -5.70 -34.74 -1.86
C ASN A 393 -4.81 -34.64 -3.11
N GLY A 394 -4.05 -33.56 -3.19
CA GLY A 394 -3.22 -33.15 -4.30
C GLY A 394 -2.12 -32.23 -3.80
N GLY A 395 -1.42 -31.63 -4.75
CA GLY A 395 -0.40 -30.65 -4.45
C GLY A 395 -0.55 -29.41 -5.32
N PRO A 396 0.33 -28.42 -5.09
CA PRO A 396 0.43 -27.25 -5.95
C PRO A 396 0.61 -27.65 -7.41
N GLY A 397 -0.22 -27.08 -8.28
CA GLY A 397 -0.12 -27.24 -9.73
C GLY A 397 1.06 -26.48 -10.32
N GLU A 398 1.22 -26.54 -11.64
CA GLU A 398 2.32 -25.88 -12.33
C GLU A 398 2.27 -24.34 -12.19
N ILE A 399 3.46 -23.73 -12.20
CA ILE A 399 3.64 -22.29 -12.37
C ILE A 399 4.36 -22.04 -13.69
N ILE A 400 3.87 -21.07 -14.46
CA ILE A 400 4.54 -20.55 -15.65
C ILE A 400 5.21 -19.23 -15.28
N ILE A 401 6.52 -19.14 -15.51
CA ILE A 401 7.32 -17.94 -15.28
C ILE A 401 7.78 -17.40 -16.63
N ARG A 402 7.49 -16.14 -16.93
CA ARG A 402 7.92 -15.43 -18.13
C ARG A 402 9.08 -14.52 -17.77
N LEU A 403 10.22 -14.72 -18.42
CA LEU A 403 11.44 -13.93 -18.20
C LEU A 403 11.68 -13.02 -19.40
N ASP A 404 12.02 -11.76 -19.12
CA ASP A 404 12.40 -10.74 -20.10
C ASP A 404 13.82 -11.01 -20.61
N ARG A 405 13.93 -11.97 -21.53
CA ARG A 405 15.18 -12.42 -22.11
C ARG A 405 15.01 -12.67 -23.60
N GLU A 406 16.10 -12.43 -24.33
CA GLU A 406 16.17 -12.60 -25.79
C GLU A 406 16.00 -14.08 -26.17
N PHE A 407 15.42 -14.34 -27.35
CA PHE A 407 15.09 -15.69 -27.80
C PHE A 407 16.33 -16.59 -27.95
N ASP A 408 17.46 -16.00 -28.30
CA ASP A 408 18.75 -16.66 -28.55
C ASP A 408 19.76 -16.52 -27.40
N SER A 409 19.43 -15.75 -26.36
CA SER A 409 20.33 -15.47 -25.22
C SER A 409 19.55 -15.44 -23.91
N PHE A 410 19.15 -16.62 -23.43
CA PHE A 410 18.29 -16.75 -22.25
C PHE A 410 18.88 -17.53 -21.08
N GLY A 411 20.14 -17.96 -21.14
CA GLY A 411 20.80 -18.65 -20.02
C GLY A 411 20.51 -20.15 -19.94
N GLU A 412 20.28 -20.81 -21.07
CA GLU A 412 20.19 -22.28 -21.16
C GLU A 412 21.41 -22.96 -20.52
N ASP A 413 21.16 -24.01 -19.74
CA ASP A 413 22.17 -24.79 -18.98
C ASP A 413 22.97 -24.01 -17.92
N VAL A 414 22.68 -22.72 -17.70
CA VAL A 414 23.26 -21.92 -16.61
C VAL A 414 22.27 -21.81 -15.47
N ASP A 415 21.23 -21.00 -15.63
CA ASP A 415 20.15 -20.85 -14.66
C ASP A 415 18.84 -21.48 -15.12
N ILE A 416 18.57 -21.48 -16.43
CA ILE A 416 17.44 -22.20 -17.03
C ILE A 416 17.94 -23.58 -17.48
N LYS A 417 17.86 -24.54 -16.57
CA LYS A 417 18.27 -25.94 -16.80
C LYS A 417 17.20 -26.89 -16.28
N LEU A 418 16.90 -27.93 -17.03
CA LEU A 418 15.93 -28.94 -16.62
C LEU A 418 16.35 -29.55 -15.27
N ASN A 419 15.37 -29.81 -14.42
CA ASN A 419 15.55 -30.34 -13.07
C ASN A 419 16.20 -29.37 -12.05
N ASN A 420 16.53 -28.12 -12.43
CA ASN A 420 16.90 -27.10 -11.43
C ASN A 420 15.73 -26.87 -10.48
N ARG A 421 16.03 -26.73 -9.19
CA ARG A 421 15.03 -26.42 -8.16
C ARG A 421 14.75 -24.93 -8.15
N VAL A 422 13.47 -24.57 -8.12
CA VAL A 422 13.00 -23.19 -8.01
C VAL A 422 12.20 -23.03 -6.71
N GLU A 423 12.54 -22.00 -5.95
CA GLU A 423 11.83 -21.58 -4.75
C GLU A 423 11.24 -20.19 -4.94
N LEU A 424 9.92 -20.06 -4.86
CA LEU A 424 9.20 -18.80 -4.88
C LEU A 424 9.01 -18.28 -3.45
N TRP A 425 9.54 -17.08 -3.20
CA TRP A 425 9.42 -16.36 -1.95
C TRP A 425 8.55 -15.12 -2.14
N ILE A 426 7.63 -14.89 -1.20
CA ILE A 426 6.74 -13.71 -1.16
C ILE A 426 7.15 -12.85 0.02
N SER A 427 7.31 -11.55 -0.18
CA SER A 427 7.41 -10.58 0.91
C SER A 427 6.27 -9.56 0.83
N ASP A 428 5.52 -9.44 1.91
CA ASP A 428 4.36 -8.55 2.05
C ASP A 428 4.30 -7.96 3.48
N ARG A 429 3.15 -7.41 3.89
CA ARG A 429 2.95 -6.79 5.21
C ARG A 429 3.08 -7.77 6.38
N GLN A 430 2.64 -9.01 6.19
CA GLN A 430 2.62 -10.08 7.19
C GLN A 430 3.97 -10.80 7.26
N TYR A 431 4.64 -10.89 6.11
CA TYR A 431 5.88 -11.62 5.91
C TYR A 431 7.00 -10.69 5.39
N PRO A 432 7.44 -9.68 6.17
CA PRO A 432 8.45 -8.71 5.73
C PRO A 432 9.81 -9.37 5.44
N ASN A 433 10.11 -10.52 6.06
CA ASN A 433 11.34 -11.29 5.86
C ASN A 433 11.24 -12.36 4.76
N GLY A 434 10.10 -12.44 4.06
CA GLY A 434 9.84 -13.44 3.05
C GLY A 434 9.23 -14.74 3.60
N LEU A 435 8.20 -15.24 2.92
CA LEU A 435 7.58 -16.54 3.11
C LEU A 435 7.90 -17.43 1.90
N LEU A 436 8.39 -18.65 2.13
CA LEU A 436 8.49 -19.66 1.08
C LEU A 436 7.07 -20.08 0.69
N PHE A 437 6.67 -19.77 -0.54
CA PHE A 437 5.30 -19.96 -1.01
C PHE A 437 5.14 -21.12 -1.97
N TYR A 438 6.15 -21.37 -2.81
CA TYR A 438 6.13 -22.51 -3.73
C TYR A 438 7.54 -23.08 -3.91
N LYS A 439 7.62 -24.40 -4.03
CA LYS A 439 8.87 -25.13 -4.26
C LYS A 439 8.63 -26.22 -5.31
N GLY A 440 9.50 -26.27 -6.31
CA GLY A 440 9.40 -27.22 -7.41
C GLY A 440 10.68 -27.30 -8.24
N PHE A 441 10.59 -27.92 -9.42
CA PHE A 441 11.68 -28.07 -10.36
C PHE A 441 11.28 -27.62 -11.77
N ILE A 442 12.25 -27.17 -12.56
CA ILE A 442 12.05 -26.80 -13.97
C ILE A 442 11.79 -28.07 -14.78
N SER A 443 10.56 -28.22 -15.27
CA SER A 443 10.17 -29.35 -16.12
C SER A 443 10.33 -29.07 -17.60
N GLY A 444 10.32 -27.80 -18.00
CA GLY A 444 10.43 -27.38 -19.38
C GLY A 444 10.62 -25.89 -19.50
N TYR A 445 11.16 -25.45 -20.62
CA TYR A 445 11.25 -24.04 -21.00
C TYR A 445 11.00 -23.91 -22.50
N ARG A 446 10.48 -22.75 -22.91
CA ARG A 446 10.29 -22.38 -24.31
C ARG A 446 10.68 -20.91 -24.51
N PRO A 447 11.73 -20.61 -25.29
CA PRO A 447 11.92 -19.26 -25.77
C PRO A 447 10.83 -18.92 -26.80
N VAL A 448 10.31 -17.70 -26.77
CA VAL A 448 9.18 -17.25 -27.60
C VAL A 448 9.54 -15.92 -28.26
N PHE A 449 9.37 -15.88 -29.58
CA PHE A 449 9.42 -14.65 -30.39
C PHE A 449 8.01 -14.34 -30.90
N GLN A 450 7.40 -13.25 -30.43
CA GLN A 450 6.05 -12.85 -30.85
C GLN A 450 6.01 -11.38 -31.26
N GLY A 451 5.99 -11.12 -32.57
CA GLY A 451 5.96 -9.76 -33.11
C GLY A 451 7.29 -9.04 -32.88
N ASN A 452 7.29 -8.02 -32.01
CA ASN A 452 8.49 -7.28 -31.62
C ASN A 452 8.88 -7.53 -30.15
N ILE A 453 8.38 -8.62 -29.55
CA ILE A 453 8.62 -8.97 -28.15
C ILE A 453 9.27 -10.36 -28.10
N GLU A 454 10.32 -10.47 -27.30
CA GLU A 454 11.02 -11.71 -26.99
C GLU A 454 10.90 -11.99 -25.50
N PHE A 455 10.65 -13.24 -25.13
CA PHE A 455 10.65 -13.69 -23.74
C PHE A 455 10.86 -15.20 -23.66
N VAL A 456 11.23 -15.69 -22.48
CA VAL A 456 11.33 -17.13 -22.21
C VAL A 456 10.31 -17.55 -21.19
N GLU A 457 9.53 -18.59 -21.51
CA GLU A 457 8.62 -19.20 -20.55
C GLU A 457 9.25 -20.45 -19.92
N VAL A 458 9.26 -20.49 -18.60
CA VAL A 458 9.77 -21.60 -17.80
C VAL A 458 8.60 -22.24 -17.05
N THR A 459 8.40 -23.54 -17.24
CA THR A 459 7.39 -24.33 -16.53
C THR A 459 8.01 -24.98 -15.30
N VAL A 460 7.49 -24.64 -14.12
CA VAL A 460 7.94 -25.20 -12.84
C VAL A 460 6.86 -26.11 -12.26
N LEU A 461 7.18 -27.40 -12.13
CA LEU A 461 6.31 -28.40 -11.51
C LEU A 461 6.65 -28.58 -10.03
N SER A 462 5.63 -28.79 -9.20
CA SER A 462 5.82 -29.14 -7.79
C SER A 462 6.31 -30.59 -7.66
N TYR A 463 6.97 -30.91 -6.54
CA TYR A 463 7.42 -32.26 -6.24
C TYR A 463 6.30 -33.29 -6.08
N VAL A 464 5.02 -32.86 -5.99
CA VAL A 464 3.87 -33.78 -6.04
C VAL A 464 3.83 -34.64 -7.32
N PHE A 465 4.33 -34.11 -8.44
CA PHE A 465 4.35 -34.82 -9.71
C PHE A 465 5.35 -35.99 -9.70
N GLU A 466 6.40 -35.92 -8.88
CA GLU A 466 7.37 -37.01 -8.73
C GLU A 466 6.73 -38.27 -8.15
N LEU A 467 5.68 -38.16 -7.32
CA LEU A 467 4.99 -39.31 -6.71
C LEU A 467 4.44 -40.30 -7.76
N GLY A 468 4.19 -39.84 -8.99
CA GLY A 468 3.77 -40.69 -10.10
C GLY A 468 4.92 -41.42 -10.80
N TYR A 469 6.16 -40.99 -10.62
CA TYR A 469 7.33 -41.59 -11.27
C TYR A 469 7.92 -42.77 -10.50
N TYR A 470 7.71 -42.82 -9.18
CA TYR A 470 8.26 -43.86 -8.31
C TYR A 470 7.26 -44.97 -8.04
N ILE A 471 7.72 -46.22 -8.17
CA ILE A 471 6.97 -47.42 -7.82
C ILE A 471 7.33 -47.82 -6.39
N LEU A 472 6.33 -48.19 -5.59
CA LEU A 472 6.55 -48.69 -4.24
C LEU A 472 7.36 -49.99 -4.30
N ARG A 473 8.55 -49.97 -3.68
CA ARG A 473 9.43 -51.14 -3.55
C ARG A 473 10.09 -51.18 -2.19
N ASN A 474 10.40 -52.39 -1.71
CA ASN A 474 11.25 -52.55 -0.52
C ASN A 474 12.74 -52.51 -0.87
N THR A 475 13.60 -52.56 0.15
CA THR A 475 15.07 -52.53 0.00
C THR A 475 15.61 -53.69 -0.87
N SER A 476 14.85 -54.77 -1.02
CA SER A 476 15.19 -55.93 -1.88
C SER A 476 14.59 -55.84 -3.29
N GLY A 477 13.95 -54.73 -3.65
CA GLY A 477 13.34 -54.51 -4.96
C GLY A 477 11.98 -55.18 -5.18
N GLN A 478 11.35 -55.74 -4.15
CA GLN A 478 10.01 -56.34 -4.26
C GLN A 478 8.97 -55.23 -4.38
N THR A 479 8.10 -55.34 -5.40
CA THR A 479 7.01 -54.38 -5.67
C THR A 479 5.65 -54.84 -5.14
N THR A 480 5.60 -56.05 -4.56
CA THR A 480 4.45 -56.56 -3.81
C THR A 480 4.70 -56.39 -2.32
N ILE A 481 3.97 -55.50 -1.68
CA ILE A 481 4.13 -55.18 -0.26
C ILE A 481 2.77 -55.33 0.44
N ALA A 482 2.74 -56.18 1.47
CA ALA A 482 1.56 -56.43 2.29
C ALA A 482 1.67 -55.67 3.61
N TYR A 483 0.68 -54.82 3.90
CA TYR A 483 0.49 -54.19 5.20
C TYR A 483 -0.64 -54.92 5.91
N ASN A 484 -0.31 -55.70 6.94
CA ASN A 484 -1.28 -56.47 7.71
C ASN A 484 -1.45 -55.84 9.10
N SER A 485 -2.65 -55.35 9.39
CA SER A 485 -3.00 -54.69 10.64
C SER A 485 -2.17 -53.45 10.96
N TYR A 486 -2.02 -52.55 9.98
CA TYR A 486 -1.34 -51.26 10.14
C TYR A 486 -2.34 -50.11 10.27
N ASP A 487 -1.92 -49.01 10.87
CA ASP A 487 -2.63 -47.74 10.75
C ASP A 487 -2.37 -47.14 9.35
N PRO A 488 -3.39 -46.61 8.66
CA PRO A 488 -3.21 -45.83 7.43
C PRO A 488 -2.09 -44.79 7.51
N SER A 489 -1.90 -44.13 8.66
CA SER A 489 -0.82 -43.16 8.86
C SER A 489 0.58 -43.78 8.77
N ASP A 490 0.73 -45.02 9.24
CA ASP A 490 2.01 -45.72 9.24
C ASP A 490 2.34 -46.28 7.86
N ILE A 491 1.32 -46.71 7.10
CA ILE A 491 1.46 -47.06 5.69
C ILE A 491 1.96 -45.84 4.90
N LEU A 492 1.41 -44.65 5.16
CA LEU A 492 1.85 -43.42 4.51
C LEU A 492 3.31 -43.08 4.82
N LYS A 493 3.69 -43.10 6.10
CA LYS A 493 5.08 -42.83 6.52
C LYS A 493 6.07 -43.77 5.84
N ASP A 494 5.77 -45.07 5.89
CA ASP A 494 6.61 -46.10 5.28
C ASP A 494 6.72 -45.97 3.75
N ALA A 495 5.64 -45.55 3.07
CA ALA A 495 5.68 -45.27 1.64
C ALA A 495 6.55 -44.05 1.30
N ILE A 496 6.48 -42.97 2.09
CA ILE A 496 7.31 -41.78 1.90
C ILE A 496 8.78 -42.08 2.21
N ASP A 497 9.09 -42.87 3.24
CA ASP A 497 10.46 -43.28 3.55
C ASP A 497 11.09 -44.08 2.40
N LYS A 498 10.32 -44.99 1.79
CA LYS A 498 10.75 -45.74 0.59
C LYS A 498 10.96 -44.83 -0.61
N TYR A 499 10.05 -43.89 -0.85
CA TYR A 499 10.19 -42.88 -1.90
C TYR A 499 11.45 -42.01 -1.72
N ARG A 500 11.75 -41.59 -0.49
CA ARG A 500 12.95 -40.82 -0.17
C ARG A 500 14.23 -41.64 -0.33
N ALA A 501 14.20 -42.92 0.02
CA ALA A 501 15.33 -43.83 -0.22
C ALA A 501 15.66 -43.96 -1.72
N ASP A 502 14.67 -43.79 -2.59
CA ASP A 502 14.81 -43.80 -4.05
C ASP A 502 15.21 -42.43 -4.65
N GLY A 503 15.46 -41.41 -3.81
CA GLY A 503 15.92 -40.08 -4.24
C GLY A 503 14.83 -39.01 -4.29
N GLY A 504 13.61 -39.33 -3.85
CA GLY A 504 12.49 -38.41 -3.78
C GLY A 504 12.71 -37.22 -2.83
N GLN A 505 12.14 -36.06 -3.18
CA GLN A 505 12.36 -34.80 -2.46
C GLN A 505 11.28 -34.47 -1.39
N LEU A 506 10.06 -35.02 -1.52
CA LEU A 506 9.01 -34.85 -0.51
C LEU A 506 9.36 -35.53 0.81
N ASN A 507 8.94 -34.90 1.92
CA ASN A 507 9.16 -35.42 3.26
C ASN A 507 7.92 -35.28 4.15
N TYR A 508 7.97 -35.81 5.37
CA TYR A 508 7.00 -35.56 6.43
C TYR A 508 7.74 -35.03 7.68
N SER A 509 7.04 -34.29 8.54
CA SER A 509 7.50 -33.90 9.88
C SER A 509 6.81 -34.71 10.98
N ASP A 510 7.35 -34.68 12.20
CA ASP A 510 6.83 -35.39 13.37
C ASP A 510 5.34 -35.12 13.67
N THR A 511 4.81 -33.97 13.25
CA THR A 511 3.44 -33.52 13.50
C THR A 511 2.57 -33.38 12.24
N SER A 512 3.14 -33.66 11.07
CA SER A 512 2.44 -33.51 9.78
C SER A 512 1.43 -34.64 9.50
N ILE A 513 1.73 -35.85 9.96
CA ILE A 513 0.91 -37.05 9.77
C ILE A 513 0.32 -37.46 11.13
N GLU A 514 -0.99 -37.26 11.28
CA GLU A 514 -1.74 -37.65 12.48
C GLU A 514 -2.13 -39.13 12.41
N THR A 515 -2.16 -39.81 13.56
CA THR A 515 -2.54 -41.23 13.66
C THR A 515 -4.06 -41.38 13.53
N THR A 516 -4.53 -42.25 12.63
CA THR A 516 -5.97 -42.42 12.41
C THR A 516 -6.66 -43.24 13.50
N ASN A 517 -5.88 -44.00 14.28
CA ASN A 517 -6.32 -44.97 15.29
C ASN A 517 -7.25 -46.04 14.69
N THR A 518 -7.02 -46.41 13.43
CA THR A 518 -7.75 -47.48 12.76
C THR A 518 -6.80 -48.54 12.25
N THR A 519 -7.25 -49.79 12.21
CA THR A 519 -6.41 -50.90 11.78
C THR A 519 -6.94 -51.45 10.47
N VAL A 520 -6.13 -51.39 9.41
CA VAL A 520 -6.47 -51.87 8.07
C VAL A 520 -5.45 -52.91 7.59
N SER A 521 -5.87 -53.74 6.66
CA SER A 521 -4.97 -54.66 5.95
C SER A 521 -5.18 -54.52 4.44
N TYR A 522 -4.09 -54.29 3.72
CA TYR A 522 -4.09 -54.13 2.27
C TYR A 522 -2.75 -54.52 1.66
N THR A 523 -2.78 -55.07 0.44
CA THR A 523 -1.57 -55.44 -0.32
C THR A 523 -1.45 -54.59 -1.57
N PHE A 524 -0.33 -53.89 -1.71
CA PHE A 524 0.03 -53.15 -2.91
C PHE A 524 0.86 -54.05 -3.83
N ASN A 525 0.62 -53.96 -5.14
CA ASN A 525 1.37 -54.72 -6.14
C ASN A 525 1.67 -53.79 -7.32
N SER A 526 2.95 -53.42 -7.43
CA SER A 526 3.48 -52.58 -8.51
C SER A 526 2.76 -51.23 -8.66
N ASN A 527 2.31 -50.68 -7.53
CA ASN A 527 1.62 -49.39 -7.47
C ASN A 527 2.62 -48.24 -7.36
N THR A 528 2.28 -47.10 -7.98
CA THR A 528 3.07 -45.87 -7.78
C THR A 528 2.85 -45.31 -6.37
N ILE A 529 3.78 -44.49 -5.87
CA ILE A 529 3.62 -43.86 -4.56
C ILE A 529 2.35 -43.00 -4.52
N ARG A 530 2.02 -42.31 -5.62
CA ARG A 530 0.76 -41.56 -5.75
C ARG A 530 -0.47 -42.45 -5.54
N GLU A 531 -0.51 -43.62 -6.19
CA GLU A 531 -1.61 -44.57 -6.02
C GLU A 531 -1.70 -45.12 -4.59
N VAL A 532 -0.56 -45.33 -3.94
CA VAL A 532 -0.52 -45.76 -2.54
C VAL A 532 -1.14 -44.71 -1.64
N ILE A 533 -0.75 -43.43 -1.79
CA ILE A 533 -1.30 -42.31 -1.01
C ILE A 533 -2.80 -42.16 -1.24
N ASP A 534 -3.25 -42.25 -2.49
CA ASP A 534 -4.66 -42.20 -2.84
C ASP A 534 -5.45 -43.33 -2.16
N LYS A 535 -4.87 -44.54 -2.13
CA LYS A 535 -5.48 -45.67 -1.45
C LYS A 535 -5.47 -45.54 0.07
N VAL A 536 -4.44 -44.94 0.65
CA VAL A 536 -4.37 -44.66 2.10
C VAL A 536 -5.54 -43.77 2.55
N ILE A 537 -5.92 -42.76 1.77
CA ILE A 537 -7.11 -41.96 2.08
C ILE A 537 -8.37 -42.83 2.09
N GLU A 538 -8.54 -43.70 1.10
CA GLU A 538 -9.73 -44.58 1.04
C GLU A 538 -9.81 -45.53 2.24
N LEU A 539 -8.65 -45.93 2.78
CA LEU A 539 -8.55 -46.79 3.96
C LEU A 539 -8.73 -46.03 5.28
N ALA A 540 -8.62 -44.71 5.27
CA ALA A 540 -8.77 -43.88 6.45
C ALA A 540 -10.25 -43.51 6.73
N PRO A 541 -10.59 -43.16 7.99
CA PRO A 541 -11.92 -42.70 8.36
C PRO A 541 -12.42 -41.51 7.54
N GLU A 542 -13.72 -41.25 7.61
CA GLU A 542 -14.33 -40.09 6.97
C GLU A 542 -13.70 -38.76 7.42
N GLY A 543 -13.59 -37.81 6.50
CA GLY A 543 -13.06 -36.47 6.79
C GLY A 543 -11.54 -36.38 6.77
N TRP A 544 -10.82 -37.48 6.57
CA TRP A 544 -9.37 -37.47 6.39
C TRP A 544 -8.96 -37.00 4.99
N TYR A 545 -7.95 -36.14 4.94
CA TYR A 545 -7.40 -35.56 3.73
C TYR A 545 -5.88 -35.39 3.83
N TRP A 546 -5.23 -35.21 2.69
CA TRP A 546 -3.84 -34.77 2.65
C TRP A 546 -3.64 -33.56 1.74
N TYR A 547 -2.55 -32.85 1.99
CA TYR A 547 -2.04 -31.80 1.12
C TYR A 547 -0.51 -31.72 1.29
N ILE A 548 0.14 -31.06 0.35
CA ILE A 548 1.57 -30.74 0.44
C ILE A 548 1.72 -29.24 0.68
N ASP A 549 2.55 -28.87 1.65
CA ASP A 549 2.87 -27.47 1.92
C ASP A 549 3.99 -26.93 1.01
N SER A 550 4.25 -25.62 1.12
CA SER A 550 5.27 -24.94 0.33
C SER A 550 6.71 -25.40 0.63
N ALA A 551 6.94 -26.07 1.74
CA ALA A 551 8.23 -26.66 2.11
C ALA A 551 8.40 -28.09 1.57
N SER A 552 7.46 -28.59 0.77
CA SER A 552 7.45 -29.97 0.26
C SER A 552 7.26 -31.02 1.36
N ILE A 553 6.50 -30.67 2.40
CA ILE A 553 6.08 -31.58 3.47
C ILE A 553 4.64 -32.03 3.23
N ILE A 554 4.41 -33.35 3.26
CA ILE A 554 3.07 -33.93 3.18
C ILE A 554 2.40 -33.89 4.55
N HIS A 555 1.15 -33.41 4.59
CA HIS A 555 0.31 -33.41 5.79
C HIS A 555 -0.85 -34.38 5.59
N PHE A 556 -1.19 -35.15 6.60
CA PHE A 556 -2.32 -36.08 6.61
C PHE A 556 -3.10 -35.94 7.91
N LYS A 557 -4.31 -35.40 7.81
CA LYS A 557 -5.08 -34.90 8.97
C LYS A 557 -6.57 -35.14 8.81
N ALA A 558 -7.28 -35.14 9.95
CA ALA A 558 -8.73 -35.12 9.97
C ALA A 558 -9.27 -33.69 9.75
N LYS A 559 -10.46 -33.58 9.16
CA LYS A 559 -11.19 -32.31 9.04
C LYS A 559 -11.49 -31.73 10.43
N ASN A 560 -11.12 -30.46 10.64
CA ASN A 560 -11.42 -29.75 11.88
C ASN A 560 -12.93 -29.48 12.04
N ALA A 561 -13.43 -29.63 13.27
CA ALA A 561 -14.83 -29.30 13.60
C ALA A 561 -15.06 -27.79 13.76
N LEU A 562 -14.02 -27.04 14.13
CA LEU A 562 -14.02 -25.59 14.19
C LEU A 562 -13.43 -25.02 12.91
N ALA A 563 -13.98 -23.89 12.44
CA ALA A 563 -13.49 -23.22 11.25
C ALA A 563 -12.08 -22.66 11.45
N ASP A 564 -11.14 -23.06 10.59
CA ASP A 564 -9.78 -22.52 10.54
C ASP A 564 -9.77 -21.06 10.05
N HIS A 565 -10.68 -20.73 9.13
CA HIS A 565 -10.81 -19.39 8.56
C HIS A 565 -12.22 -18.82 8.75
N THR A 566 -12.30 -17.54 9.13
CA THR A 566 -13.57 -16.82 9.19
C THR A 566 -13.57 -15.67 8.19
N LEU A 567 -14.45 -15.74 7.18
CA LEU A 567 -14.58 -14.77 6.11
C LEU A 567 -15.83 -13.92 6.27
N ILE A 568 -15.74 -12.61 6.02
CA ILE A 568 -16.84 -11.66 6.25
C ILE A 568 -17.26 -11.04 4.92
N ILE A 569 -18.56 -11.14 4.59
CA ILE A 569 -19.15 -10.48 3.42
C ILE A 569 -19.12 -8.95 3.62
N GLY A 570 -18.67 -8.24 2.58
CA GLY A 570 -18.47 -6.79 2.59
C GLY A 570 -17.05 -6.37 3.01
N ASN A 571 -16.23 -7.30 3.51
CA ASN A 571 -14.83 -7.05 3.87
C ASN A 571 -13.84 -7.93 3.09
N HIS A 572 -13.93 -9.26 3.26
CA HIS A 572 -12.95 -10.20 2.70
C HIS A 572 -13.38 -10.75 1.34
N ILE A 573 -14.69 -10.92 1.14
CA ILE A 573 -15.26 -11.59 -0.03
C ILE A 573 -15.65 -10.55 -1.09
N ASN A 574 -15.08 -10.70 -2.29
CA ASN A 574 -15.45 -9.92 -3.47
C ASN A 574 -16.66 -10.53 -4.20
N GLN A 575 -16.61 -11.84 -4.45
CA GLN A 575 -17.66 -12.60 -5.14
C GLN A 575 -17.92 -13.91 -4.40
N MET A 576 -19.19 -14.33 -4.37
CA MET A 576 -19.61 -15.60 -3.79
C MET A 576 -20.77 -16.19 -4.60
N GLU A 577 -20.66 -17.48 -4.92
CA GLU A 577 -21.70 -18.26 -5.58
C GLU A 577 -21.88 -19.57 -4.82
N THR A 578 -23.12 -19.93 -4.50
CA THR A 578 -23.43 -21.19 -3.79
C THR A 578 -24.51 -21.95 -4.55
N TRP A 579 -24.31 -23.26 -4.72
CA TRP A 579 -25.30 -24.15 -5.32
C TRP A 579 -25.46 -25.43 -4.50
N ARG A 580 -26.67 -26.01 -4.56
CA ARG A 580 -27.01 -27.29 -3.92
C ARG A 580 -27.39 -28.31 -4.99
N ARG A 581 -26.84 -29.53 -4.91
CA ARG A 581 -27.03 -30.59 -5.91
C ARG A 581 -27.37 -31.94 -5.26
N ILE A 582 -28.28 -32.69 -5.90
CA ILE A 582 -28.72 -34.03 -5.44
C ILE A 582 -28.09 -35.17 -6.24
N GLU A 583 -27.50 -34.88 -7.40
CA GLU A 583 -27.06 -35.85 -8.43
C GLU A 583 -26.16 -36.97 -7.87
N ASP A 584 -25.34 -36.68 -6.86
CA ASP A 584 -24.37 -37.60 -6.26
C ASP A 584 -24.75 -38.07 -4.84
N VAL A 585 -26.05 -38.08 -4.47
CA VAL A 585 -26.48 -38.67 -3.19
C VAL A 585 -26.36 -40.19 -3.25
N ILE A 586 -25.71 -40.79 -2.25
CA ILE A 586 -25.58 -42.24 -2.08
C ILE A 586 -25.96 -42.57 -0.64
N ASN A 587 -26.94 -43.44 -0.48
CA ASN A 587 -27.43 -43.86 0.83
C ASN A 587 -27.51 -45.38 0.99
N GLN A 588 -27.07 -46.14 -0.03
CA GLN A 588 -26.86 -47.58 0.05
C GLN A 588 -25.59 -48.00 -0.69
N VAL A 589 -24.77 -48.84 -0.07
CA VAL A 589 -23.53 -49.36 -0.66
C VAL A 589 -23.52 -50.88 -0.59
N TYR A 590 -23.37 -51.52 -1.76
CA TYR A 590 -23.05 -52.93 -1.89
C TYR A 590 -21.53 -53.06 -1.98
N PHE A 591 -20.90 -53.76 -1.04
CA PHE A 591 -19.45 -53.96 -1.03
C PHE A 591 -19.11 -55.42 -1.28
N THR A 592 -18.23 -55.68 -2.25
CA THR A 592 -17.66 -56.99 -2.57
C THR A 592 -16.15 -56.97 -2.37
N GLY A 593 -15.65 -57.69 -1.36
CA GLY A 593 -14.24 -57.88 -1.06
C GLY A 593 -13.65 -59.14 -1.72
N ASN A 594 -12.63 -59.73 -1.11
CA ASN A 594 -12.08 -61.02 -1.58
C ASN A 594 -13.15 -62.12 -1.55
N THR A 595 -13.35 -62.79 -2.68
CA THR A 595 -14.26 -63.92 -2.83
C THR A 595 -13.47 -65.16 -3.23
N THR A 596 -13.52 -66.22 -2.41
CA THR A 596 -12.96 -67.52 -2.77
C THR A 596 -13.81 -68.20 -3.85
N GLU A 597 -13.24 -69.17 -4.59
CA GLU A 597 -13.93 -69.94 -5.65
C GLU A 597 -15.24 -70.59 -5.17
N ALA A 598 -15.39 -70.81 -3.86
CA ALA A 598 -16.60 -71.34 -3.21
C ALA A 598 -17.73 -70.31 -3.01
N LYS A 599 -17.60 -69.06 -3.51
CA LYS A 599 -18.55 -67.94 -3.29
C LYS A 599 -18.76 -67.55 -1.82
N THR A 600 -17.94 -68.02 -0.90
CA THR A 600 -17.94 -67.63 0.53
C THR A 600 -17.06 -66.40 0.74
N GLY A 601 -17.37 -65.31 0.01
CA GLY A 601 -16.60 -64.07 0.03
C GLY A 601 -17.23 -62.96 0.87
N LEU A 602 -16.51 -61.85 1.02
CA LEU A 602 -16.98 -60.67 1.74
C LEU A 602 -17.99 -59.89 0.88
N PHE A 603 -19.29 -60.16 1.01
CA PHE A 603 -20.36 -59.39 0.37
C PHE A 603 -21.31 -58.79 1.42
N ARG A 604 -21.34 -57.46 1.55
CA ARG A 604 -22.12 -56.76 2.58
C ARG A 604 -22.89 -55.58 2.00
N VAL A 605 -24.02 -55.26 2.63
CA VAL A 605 -24.88 -54.11 2.28
C VAL A 605 -24.93 -53.16 3.45
N TYR A 606 -24.69 -51.89 3.16
CA TYR A 606 -24.74 -50.79 4.12
C TYR A 606 -25.80 -49.79 3.66
N SER A 607 -26.57 -49.22 4.58
CA SER A 607 -27.65 -48.28 4.23
C SER A 607 -27.93 -47.27 5.34
N ASN A 608 -28.33 -46.06 4.97
CA ASN A 608 -28.81 -45.03 5.90
C ASN A 608 -30.32 -44.82 5.71
N SER A 609 -31.13 -45.27 6.67
CA SER A 609 -32.60 -45.21 6.56
C SER A 609 -33.14 -43.78 6.50
N GLY A 610 -32.63 -42.85 7.32
CA GLY A 610 -33.12 -41.46 7.34
C GLY A 610 -32.91 -40.71 6.03
N SER A 611 -31.76 -40.94 5.36
CA SER A 611 -31.51 -40.41 4.02
C SER A 611 -32.38 -41.07 2.96
N ILE A 612 -32.60 -42.40 3.04
CA ILE A 612 -33.48 -43.13 2.11
C ILE A 612 -34.92 -42.60 2.19
N ASP A 613 -35.42 -42.35 3.41
CA ASP A 613 -36.77 -41.84 3.64
C ASP A 613 -36.94 -40.42 3.07
N THR A 614 -35.88 -39.61 3.10
CA THR A 614 -35.91 -38.21 2.65
C THR A 614 -35.67 -38.07 1.14
N TYR A 615 -34.73 -38.82 0.56
CA TYR A 615 -34.23 -38.62 -0.80
C TYR A 615 -34.46 -39.80 -1.76
N GLY A 616 -35.09 -40.87 -1.28
CA GLY A 616 -35.25 -42.12 -2.04
C GLY A 616 -33.99 -42.97 -2.04
N ARG A 617 -34.04 -44.19 -2.59
CA ARG A 617 -32.92 -45.14 -2.57
C ARG A 617 -31.94 -44.86 -3.71
N HIS A 618 -30.70 -44.51 -3.36
CA HIS A 618 -29.59 -44.29 -4.30
C HIS A 618 -28.42 -45.19 -3.90
N ALA A 619 -28.18 -46.22 -4.72
CA ALA A 619 -27.25 -47.30 -4.39
C ALA A 619 -26.06 -47.37 -5.34
N ILE A 620 -24.89 -47.74 -4.81
CA ILE A 620 -23.71 -48.09 -5.61
C ILE A 620 -23.18 -49.47 -5.26
N HIS A 621 -22.40 -50.04 -6.19
CA HIS A 621 -21.64 -51.26 -6.00
C HIS A 621 -20.15 -50.97 -6.02
N GLN A 622 -19.43 -51.37 -4.98
CA GLN A 622 -17.98 -51.24 -4.82
C GLN A 622 -17.36 -52.63 -4.76
N VAL A 623 -16.34 -52.88 -5.59
CA VAL A 623 -15.63 -54.15 -5.66
C VAL A 623 -14.14 -53.90 -5.41
N ASP A 624 -13.58 -54.58 -4.40
CA ASP A 624 -12.14 -54.54 -4.10
C ASP A 624 -11.67 -55.91 -3.58
N GLY A 625 -11.13 -56.73 -4.50
CA GLY A 625 -10.70 -58.10 -4.20
C GLY A 625 -9.50 -58.21 -3.25
N ARG A 626 -8.82 -57.10 -2.92
CA ARG A 626 -7.67 -57.10 -2.00
C ARG A 626 -8.09 -56.91 -0.55
N VAL A 627 -9.34 -56.51 -0.31
CA VAL A 627 -9.90 -56.37 1.04
C VAL A 627 -10.34 -57.74 1.56
N THR A 628 -9.61 -58.23 2.56
CA THR A 628 -9.85 -59.54 3.20
C THR A 628 -10.59 -59.44 4.52
N LEU A 629 -10.51 -58.30 5.21
CA LEU A 629 -11.12 -58.07 6.53
C LEU A 629 -12.45 -57.34 6.43
N SER A 630 -13.43 -57.80 7.21
CA SER A 630 -14.76 -57.18 7.30
C SER A 630 -14.73 -55.78 7.89
N ALA A 631 -13.80 -55.50 8.81
CA ALA A 631 -13.61 -54.18 9.42
C ALA A 631 -13.13 -53.13 8.40
N THR A 632 -12.22 -53.50 7.48
CA THR A 632 -11.78 -52.61 6.40
C THR A 632 -12.94 -52.26 5.48
N ALA A 633 -13.79 -53.23 5.14
CA ALA A 633 -15.00 -52.99 4.35
C ALA A 633 -16.02 -52.11 5.07
N ASP A 634 -16.18 -52.28 6.40
CA ASP A 634 -17.04 -51.41 7.22
C ASP A 634 -16.56 -49.95 7.16
N THR A 635 -15.27 -49.70 7.32
CA THR A 635 -14.68 -48.35 7.24
C THR A 635 -14.90 -47.72 5.86
N MET A 636 -14.60 -48.46 4.78
CA MET A 636 -14.73 -47.95 3.41
C MET A 636 -16.19 -47.66 3.02
N ALA A 637 -17.12 -48.56 3.36
CA ALA A 637 -18.53 -48.39 3.02
C ALA A 637 -19.21 -47.29 3.84
N ASN A 638 -18.92 -47.21 5.15
CA ASN A 638 -19.46 -46.15 6.01
C ASN A 638 -18.94 -44.77 5.61
N ARG A 639 -17.67 -44.67 5.19
CA ARG A 639 -17.10 -43.42 4.64
C ARG A 639 -17.93 -42.89 3.47
N ILE A 640 -18.30 -43.74 2.52
CA ILE A 640 -19.09 -43.34 1.35
C ILE A 640 -20.49 -42.89 1.77
N ILE A 641 -21.17 -43.67 2.62
CA ILE A 641 -22.53 -43.35 3.05
C ILE A 641 -22.57 -42.04 3.82
N ASN A 642 -21.72 -41.87 4.82
CA ASN A 642 -21.77 -40.67 5.64
C ASN A 642 -21.43 -39.41 4.84
N ASN A 643 -20.51 -39.50 3.88
CA ASN A 643 -20.11 -38.37 3.04
C ASN A 643 -21.17 -38.01 1.97
N LYS A 644 -22.00 -38.97 1.54
CA LYS A 644 -22.94 -38.78 0.41
C LYS A 644 -24.42 -38.96 0.74
N LYS A 645 -24.78 -39.23 2.00
CA LYS A 645 -26.18 -39.38 2.42
C LYS A 645 -27.01 -38.10 2.22
N ASP A 646 -26.39 -36.93 2.22
CA ASP A 646 -27.07 -35.63 2.10
C ASP A 646 -26.65 -34.89 0.81
N PRO A 647 -27.53 -34.09 0.17
CA PRO A 647 -27.21 -33.29 -1.01
C PRO A 647 -25.96 -32.42 -0.81
N GLU A 648 -25.14 -32.29 -1.86
CA GLU A 648 -23.92 -31.46 -1.82
C GLU A 648 -24.29 -29.98 -1.81
N ILE A 649 -23.61 -29.20 -0.98
CA ILE A 649 -23.60 -27.74 -1.05
C ILE A 649 -22.18 -27.32 -1.39
N ARG A 650 -22.02 -26.61 -2.50
CA ARG A 650 -20.72 -26.12 -2.96
C ARG A 650 -20.78 -24.61 -3.13
N THR A 651 -19.71 -23.97 -2.71
CA THR A 651 -19.56 -22.53 -2.68
C THR A 651 -18.25 -22.14 -3.36
N ARG A 652 -18.31 -21.25 -4.36
CA ARG A 652 -17.15 -20.63 -4.98
C ARG A 652 -17.01 -19.20 -4.47
N LEU A 653 -15.82 -18.83 -4.04
CA LEU A 653 -15.49 -17.57 -3.40
C LEU A 653 -14.30 -16.93 -4.10
N THR A 654 -14.37 -15.62 -4.34
CA THR A 654 -13.19 -14.81 -4.67
C THR A 654 -12.91 -13.89 -3.49
N ILE A 655 -11.75 -14.09 -2.86
CA ILE A 655 -11.29 -13.39 -1.67
C ILE A 655 -10.23 -12.38 -2.11
N LEU A 656 -10.31 -11.16 -1.59
CA LEU A 656 -9.30 -10.13 -1.84
C LEU A 656 -8.11 -10.31 -0.89
N ASP A 657 -6.92 -10.04 -1.38
CA ASP A 657 -5.74 -9.88 -0.53
C ASP A 657 -5.85 -8.60 0.30
N ASN A 658 -5.38 -8.64 1.55
CA ASN A 658 -5.29 -7.47 2.42
C ASN A 658 -4.09 -6.55 2.11
N ASN A 659 -3.26 -6.96 1.14
CA ASN A 659 -2.14 -6.18 0.62
C ASN A 659 -2.43 -5.49 -0.73
N GLY A 660 -3.66 -5.65 -1.27
CA GLY A 660 -4.08 -5.06 -2.55
C GLY A 660 -4.43 -3.56 -2.48
N GLU A 661 -4.83 -2.97 -3.61
CA GLU A 661 -5.06 -1.52 -3.76
C GLU A 661 -6.20 -0.94 -2.90
N LEU A 662 -7.08 -1.79 -2.36
CA LEU A 662 -8.26 -1.36 -1.59
C LEU A 662 -7.97 -1.34 -0.08
N GLU A 663 -7.68 -0.16 0.46
CA GLU A 663 -7.43 0.06 1.88
C GLU A 663 -8.61 -0.45 2.75
N ASN A 664 -8.28 -1.22 3.81
CA ASN A 664 -9.21 -1.81 4.79
C ASN A 664 -10.11 -2.95 4.31
N LYS A 665 -9.81 -3.58 3.18
CA LYS A 665 -10.47 -4.81 2.71
C LYS A 665 -9.47 -5.95 2.52
N GLY A 666 -9.98 -7.17 2.45
CA GLY A 666 -9.17 -8.37 2.15
C GLY A 666 -8.78 -9.22 3.36
N TYR A 667 -8.09 -10.31 3.08
CA TYR A 667 -7.69 -11.35 4.01
C TYR A 667 -6.25 -11.79 3.69
N ASP A 668 -5.53 -12.38 4.65
CA ASP A 668 -4.22 -12.99 4.41
C ASP A 668 -4.42 -14.28 3.58
N ILE A 669 -4.37 -14.14 2.26
CA ILE A 669 -4.64 -15.24 1.33
C ILE A 669 -3.51 -16.27 1.35
N GLU A 670 -2.28 -15.88 1.70
CA GLU A 670 -1.10 -16.73 1.87
C GLU A 670 -1.21 -17.68 3.06
N SER A 671 -2.13 -17.43 4.00
CA SER A 671 -2.42 -18.33 5.12
C SER A 671 -3.34 -19.52 4.76
N ILE A 672 -4.08 -19.42 3.65
CA ILE A 672 -5.12 -20.40 3.30
C ILE A 672 -4.49 -21.62 2.59
N ARG A 673 -4.86 -22.83 3.01
CA ARG A 673 -4.44 -24.11 2.42
C ARG A 673 -5.67 -24.96 2.04
N PRO A 674 -5.58 -25.77 0.97
CA PRO A 674 -6.62 -26.75 0.67
C PRO A 674 -6.84 -27.72 1.83
N GLY A 675 -8.10 -28.09 2.05
CA GLY A 675 -8.53 -29.00 3.11
C GLY A 675 -8.80 -28.37 4.46
N GLN A 676 -8.33 -27.14 4.71
CA GLN A 676 -8.79 -26.34 5.86
C GLN A 676 -10.28 -26.02 5.74
N THR A 677 -10.86 -25.67 6.87
CA THR A 677 -12.27 -25.35 6.99
C THR A 677 -12.51 -23.86 7.09
N LEU A 678 -13.61 -23.37 6.52
CA LEU A 678 -13.99 -21.96 6.57
C LEU A 678 -15.42 -21.76 7.03
N LYS A 679 -15.68 -20.59 7.62
CA LYS A 679 -17.00 -20.10 8.00
C LYS A 679 -17.24 -18.72 7.42
N ILE A 680 -18.43 -18.51 6.85
CA ILE A 680 -18.84 -17.22 6.27
C ILE A 680 -19.73 -16.48 7.27
N ARG A 681 -19.45 -15.19 7.49
CA ARG A 681 -20.22 -14.29 8.36
C ARG A 681 -20.85 -13.16 7.54
N ASN A 682 -21.86 -12.52 8.15
CA ASN A 682 -22.62 -11.40 7.58
C ASN A 682 -23.49 -11.77 6.36
N ILE A 683 -23.96 -13.02 6.30
CA ILE A 683 -25.05 -13.41 5.40
C ILE A 683 -26.36 -12.91 6.01
N LYS A 684 -27.08 -12.06 5.29
CA LYS A 684 -28.43 -11.62 5.70
C LYS A 684 -29.36 -12.83 5.67
N GLY A 685 -29.64 -13.42 6.83
CA GLY A 685 -30.59 -14.53 6.94
C GLY A 685 -31.95 -14.10 6.39
N SER A 686 -32.51 -14.91 5.48
CA SER A 686 -33.94 -14.80 5.18
C SER A 686 -34.72 -15.06 6.46
N VAL A 687 -35.87 -14.39 6.59
CA VAL A 687 -36.80 -14.51 7.72
C VAL A 687 -36.94 -15.97 8.12
N LYS A 688 -36.67 -16.28 9.40
CA LYS A 688 -36.94 -17.59 10.01
C LYS A 688 -38.42 -17.90 9.84
N THR A 689 -38.77 -18.72 8.85
CA THR A 689 -40.13 -19.28 8.77
C THR A 689 -40.20 -20.40 9.78
N PHE A 690 -40.63 -20.04 11.00
CA PHE A 690 -41.10 -21.03 11.98
C PHE A 690 -42.11 -21.94 11.27
N SER A 691 -41.80 -23.23 11.19
CA SER A 691 -42.82 -24.19 10.79
C SER A 691 -43.81 -24.33 11.94
N LEU A 692 -45.05 -24.72 11.66
CA LEU A 692 -46.07 -24.95 12.70
C LEU A 692 -45.65 -26.01 13.75
N TRP A 693 -44.54 -26.74 13.51
CA TRP A 693 -43.95 -27.70 14.43
C TRP A 693 -43.02 -27.08 15.48
N ASP A 694 -42.52 -25.84 15.27
CA ASP A 694 -41.59 -25.18 16.20
C ASP A 694 -42.28 -24.51 17.40
N GLN A 695 -43.62 -24.46 17.45
CA GLN A 695 -44.37 -23.80 18.52
C GLN A 695 -44.70 -24.69 19.72
N PHE A 696 -44.45 -26.00 19.65
CA PHE A 696 -44.72 -26.92 20.75
C PHE A 696 -43.63 -27.98 20.87
N ILE A 697 -42.48 -27.59 21.43
CA ILE A 697 -41.70 -28.28 22.46
C ILE A 697 -40.41 -27.48 22.66
N TRP A 698 -39.86 -27.55 23.86
CA TRP A 698 -38.57 -26.98 24.28
C TRP A 698 -37.43 -27.65 23.50
N ASP A 699 -37.32 -27.35 22.21
CA ASP A 699 -36.23 -27.81 21.34
C ASP A 699 -35.50 -26.58 20.78
N VAL A 700 -34.17 -26.60 20.94
CA VAL A 700 -33.27 -25.49 20.59
C VAL A 700 -32.65 -25.67 19.20
N ASP A 701 -32.89 -26.82 18.55
CA ASP A 701 -32.28 -27.15 17.27
C ASP A 701 -33.25 -26.94 16.10
N ILE A 702 -32.84 -26.01 15.22
CA ILE A 702 -33.57 -25.61 14.02
C ILE A 702 -33.09 -26.47 12.82
N TRP A 703 -34.00 -27.22 12.18
CA TRP A 703 -33.70 -28.18 11.09
C TRP A 703 -33.96 -27.64 9.67
N ASP A 704 -34.14 -26.33 9.47
CA ASP A 704 -34.31 -25.72 8.14
C ASP A 704 -32.97 -25.24 7.54
N GLN A 705 -32.20 -26.17 6.95
CA GLN A 705 -31.03 -25.79 6.14
C GLN A 705 -31.46 -25.09 4.84
N THR A 706 -31.77 -23.79 4.94
CA THR A 706 -31.84 -22.89 3.78
C THR A 706 -30.44 -22.71 3.19
N LEU A 707 -30.33 -22.44 1.88
CA LEU A 707 -29.04 -22.16 1.22
C LEU A 707 -28.21 -21.09 1.96
N THR A 708 -28.88 -20.12 2.57
CA THR A 708 -28.27 -19.04 3.35
C THR A 708 -27.77 -19.46 4.73
N THR A 709 -28.41 -20.42 5.41
CA THR A 709 -27.93 -20.95 6.70
C THR A 709 -26.81 -21.97 6.48
N ALA A 710 -26.91 -22.82 5.46
CA ALA A 710 -25.90 -23.83 5.18
C ALA A 710 -24.58 -23.25 4.62
N ALA A 711 -24.61 -22.11 3.94
CA ALA A 711 -23.39 -21.38 3.55
C ALA A 711 -22.69 -20.70 4.76
N ALA A 712 -23.38 -20.57 5.90
CA ALA A 712 -22.82 -20.06 7.16
C ALA A 712 -22.26 -21.18 8.06
N ASP A 713 -22.45 -22.45 7.68
CA ASP A 713 -21.85 -23.61 8.35
C ASP A 713 -20.40 -23.84 7.92
N VAL A 714 -19.68 -24.66 8.71
CA VAL A 714 -18.26 -24.94 8.49
C VAL A 714 -18.09 -25.86 7.27
N ILE A 715 -17.61 -25.29 6.15
CA ILE A 715 -17.35 -26.01 4.89
C ILE A 715 -15.86 -26.20 4.65
N GLN A 716 -15.49 -27.25 3.90
CA GLN A 716 -14.10 -27.61 3.65
C GLN A 716 -13.63 -27.03 2.30
N ILE A 717 -12.43 -26.45 2.27
CA ILE A 717 -11.82 -25.92 1.05
C ILE A 717 -11.33 -27.09 0.19
N LEU A 718 -11.87 -27.21 -1.02
CA LEU A 718 -11.49 -28.26 -1.96
C LEU A 718 -10.31 -27.84 -2.84
N GLN A 719 -10.30 -26.59 -3.26
CA GLN A 719 -9.34 -26.07 -4.22
C GLN A 719 -9.14 -24.58 -3.99
N ILE A 720 -7.93 -24.13 -4.27
CA ILE A 720 -7.58 -22.71 -4.39
C ILE A 720 -6.92 -22.43 -5.75
N GLU A 721 -7.20 -21.26 -6.31
CA GLU A 721 -6.57 -20.66 -7.48
C GLU A 721 -6.00 -19.31 -7.02
N TYR A 722 -4.67 -19.22 -7.04
CA TYR A 722 -3.95 -18.07 -6.56
C TYR A 722 -3.66 -17.08 -7.69
N THR A 723 -3.87 -15.79 -7.41
CA THR A 723 -3.46 -14.64 -8.24
C THR A 723 -2.89 -13.55 -7.31
N LEU A 724 -2.23 -12.51 -7.85
CA LEU A 724 -1.55 -11.48 -7.05
C LEU A 724 -2.43 -10.92 -5.92
N ASP A 725 -3.58 -10.34 -6.27
CA ASP A 725 -4.44 -9.60 -5.32
C ASP A 725 -5.71 -10.37 -4.93
N SER A 726 -5.85 -11.62 -5.37
CA SER A 726 -7.04 -12.41 -5.04
C SER A 726 -6.81 -13.92 -5.01
N LEU A 727 -7.61 -14.59 -4.19
CA LEU A 727 -7.68 -16.03 -4.11
C LEU A 727 -9.08 -16.48 -4.48
N THR A 728 -9.21 -17.25 -5.57
CA THR A 728 -10.46 -17.93 -5.87
C THR A 728 -10.42 -19.32 -5.24
N LEU A 729 -11.40 -19.65 -4.41
CA LEU A 729 -11.49 -20.97 -3.80
C LEU A 729 -12.85 -21.61 -4.00
N GLU A 730 -12.86 -22.93 -4.04
CA GLU A 730 -14.06 -23.75 -4.02
C GLU A 730 -14.10 -24.50 -2.70
N ALA A 731 -15.23 -24.43 -2.00
CA ALA A 731 -15.48 -25.13 -0.75
C ALA A 731 -16.77 -25.95 -0.84
N SER A 732 -16.80 -27.11 -0.17
CA SER A 732 -17.95 -28.02 -0.17
C SER A 732 -18.30 -28.50 1.24
N SER A 733 -19.58 -28.80 1.44
CA SER A 733 -20.06 -29.49 2.64
C SER A 733 -19.62 -30.96 2.69
N ARG A 734 -19.32 -31.56 1.53
CA ARG A 734 -18.84 -32.93 1.40
C ARG A 734 -17.32 -32.96 1.39
N SER A 735 -16.75 -34.02 1.96
CA SER A 735 -15.34 -34.31 1.75
C SER A 735 -15.11 -34.75 0.30
N PRO A 736 -14.03 -34.26 -0.31
CA PRO A 736 -13.68 -34.60 -1.69
C PRO A 736 -13.34 -36.08 -1.78
N GLU A 737 -13.99 -36.77 -2.71
CA GLU A 737 -13.49 -38.05 -3.20
C GLU A 737 -12.41 -37.80 -4.23
N ILE A 738 -11.41 -38.68 -4.26
CA ILE A 738 -10.42 -38.70 -5.32
C ILE A 738 -11.19 -38.92 -6.62
N ALA A 739 -11.06 -38.00 -7.57
CA ALA A 739 -11.72 -38.10 -8.86
C ALA A 739 -11.32 -39.44 -9.50
N LYS A 740 -12.29 -40.34 -9.68
CA LYS A 740 -12.10 -41.58 -10.42
C LYS A 740 -11.88 -41.21 -11.89
N ARG A 741 -10.63 -40.89 -12.25
CA ARG A 741 -10.23 -40.68 -13.64
C ARG A 741 -10.47 -41.98 -14.41
N ILE A 742 -10.53 -41.88 -15.74
CA ILE A 742 -10.56 -43.01 -16.68
C ILE A 742 -9.50 -44.10 -16.35
N GLU A 743 -8.44 -43.73 -15.64
CA GLU A 743 -7.41 -44.60 -15.05
C GLU A 743 -7.97 -45.69 -14.10
N ASP A 744 -9.11 -45.54 -13.44
CA ASP A 744 -9.67 -46.58 -12.55
C ASP A 744 -10.25 -47.80 -13.32
N ILE A 745 -10.78 -47.56 -14.52
CA ILE A 745 -11.18 -48.65 -15.44
C ILE A 745 -9.92 -49.40 -15.89
N GLN A 746 -8.84 -48.66 -16.18
CA GLN A 746 -7.54 -49.26 -16.47
C GLN A 746 -6.95 -49.94 -15.22
N ARG A 747 -7.21 -49.45 -14.01
CA ARG A 747 -6.71 -50.01 -12.75
C ARG A 747 -7.32 -51.36 -12.46
N ASN A 748 -8.64 -51.55 -12.64
CA ASN A 748 -9.27 -52.87 -12.50
C ASN A 748 -8.78 -53.87 -13.57
N LEU A 749 -8.49 -53.39 -14.78
CA LEU A 749 -7.89 -54.19 -15.85
C LEU A 749 -6.43 -54.57 -15.54
N VAL A 750 -5.61 -53.61 -15.12
CA VAL A 750 -4.23 -53.81 -14.66
C VAL A 750 -4.19 -54.70 -13.43
N GLN A 751 -5.16 -54.58 -12.51
CA GLN A 751 -5.31 -55.47 -11.35
C GLN A 751 -5.48 -56.91 -11.80
N GLN A 752 -6.37 -57.21 -12.77
CA GLN A 752 -6.49 -58.57 -13.30
C GLN A 752 -5.21 -59.03 -14.02
N GLN A 753 -4.54 -58.14 -14.75
CA GLN A 753 -3.34 -58.45 -15.51
C GLN A 753 -2.08 -58.64 -14.63
N THR A 754 -2.05 -58.06 -13.43
CA THR A 754 -0.87 -58.07 -12.52
C THR A 754 -0.98 -59.11 -11.39
N VAL A 755 -2.11 -59.80 -11.24
CA VAL A 755 -2.30 -60.87 -10.21
C VAL A 755 -1.24 -61.97 -10.29
N ASN A 756 -0.70 -62.25 -11.48
CA ASN A 756 0.33 -63.28 -11.70
C ASN A 756 1.75 -62.71 -11.87
N ASN A 757 1.98 -61.43 -11.55
CA ASN A 757 3.33 -60.88 -11.63
C ASN A 757 4.27 -61.56 -10.62
N PRO A 758 5.55 -61.79 -10.99
CA PRO A 758 6.55 -62.25 -10.03
C PRO A 758 6.74 -61.19 -8.92
N ILE A 759 7.05 -61.66 -7.71
CA ILE A 759 7.15 -60.83 -6.48
C ILE A 759 8.20 -59.71 -6.61
N ALA A 760 9.21 -59.92 -7.47
CA ALA A 760 10.19 -58.92 -7.85
C ALA A 760 10.35 -58.92 -9.39
N PRO A 761 10.58 -57.75 -10.00
CA PRO A 761 10.92 -57.67 -11.41
C PRO A 761 12.24 -58.39 -11.70
N ILE A 762 12.29 -59.14 -12.80
CA ILE A 762 13.52 -59.77 -13.29
C ILE A 762 14.21 -58.74 -14.19
N ALA A 763 15.48 -58.43 -13.94
CA ALA A 763 16.24 -57.51 -14.78
C ALA A 763 16.28 -58.02 -16.23
N GLY A 764 15.92 -57.14 -17.17
CA GLY A 764 15.88 -57.43 -18.61
C GLY A 764 17.23 -57.30 -19.28
#